data_AF-A0A1E3GML3-F1
#
_entry.id   AF-A0A1E3GML3-F1
#
_cell.length_a   1.000
_cell.length_b   1.000
_cell.length_c   1.000
_cell.angle_alpha   90.00
_cell.angle_beta   90.00
_cell.angle_gamma   90.00
#
_symmetry.space_group_name_H-M   'P 1'
#
loop_
_entity.id
_entity.type
_entity.pdbx_description
1 polymer ?
#
loop_
_entity_poly.entity_id
_entity_poly.type
_entity_poly.pdbx_seq_one_letter_code
_entity_poly.pdbx_strand_id
1 'polypeptide(L)'
;MSYYTKITTAGLAAITAAMNNSSKVPITYMAFGDGNGYIPEPDENATSLVNEVYRVGVNKVEVHSKNPNWLVCEAIIPSAVGGFNIREVALYDSTGNTMLAIASYPPTYKPTVEEGAAKIQTIRIVIQVDNSGHFELIIDPDVVLATNSFVLNLFKKTPKVVKSKEELLSIENPEHGDIVLMTSYYDGYYTGGDIFKYNLEKIQENNAVTLIYGWEKQFFNNIDLTASACGARPGNYDHTTALQLGVSLATSLKRKLIIDIDLRVSASTDLNATLNIEGNGGAVQYARSITAIADIPIFNVKAGFSSESSRFAHLIFKSSTGGTATAFRSTDNGYLSQSTFDHCVFDRSLRYGIDANIILCDFQKCDFGSYQSAVNNVGFKAIRALGIERSQEPNANSFYSCIFRNGNDNSMLEYDAYGAQWNFYACDFEQNKCTDSIIICEASGPINFFGGYIEANNTPYFLKNYGNQTIGFIPLIKFDGVHLNNPCKIALGKNNNDNYPKYKFEGCYGILNCNLFEASNGSFNDISLLEASESCHFNVGNGSIGEIGSLTFPDGLTKNSVRAKNIYGKRLNHKKFINKTFTAGSSNVICSLGNPDSKPSSNTLDYGGRLTIQAFFGTNIAYGSSNAVYELIVNSFAHTKNLSIIASIGNVEGVTITDPSFDFSINENNQLIAIAKGITASNFSFEVNWYGNVTVF
;
A
#
# COMPACT_ATOMS: atom_id res chain seq x y z
N MET A 1 17.28 -85.36 21.55
CA MET A 1 18.49 -84.76 20.95
C MET A 1 18.18 -83.28 20.76
N SER A 2 19.01 -82.40 21.28
CA SER A 2 18.84 -80.94 21.12
C SER A 2 19.67 -80.49 19.92
N TYR A 3 19.11 -79.62 19.09
CA TYR A 3 19.81 -79.04 17.94
C TYR A 3 20.45 -77.73 18.34
N TYR A 4 21.73 -77.54 18.02
CA TYR A 4 22.47 -76.37 18.45
C TYR A 4 23.62 -76.06 17.50
N THR A 5 24.15 -74.84 17.61
CA THR A 5 25.28 -74.36 16.83
C THR A 5 26.50 -74.17 17.72
N LYS A 6 27.69 -74.54 17.24
CA LYS A 6 28.97 -74.21 17.86
C LYS A 6 29.81 -73.36 16.92
N ILE A 7 30.53 -72.40 17.47
CA ILE A 7 31.59 -71.68 16.78
C ILE A 7 32.80 -72.62 16.72
N THR A 8 33.46 -72.71 15.58
CA THR A 8 34.66 -73.53 15.43
C THR A 8 35.90 -72.81 15.97
N THR A 9 36.97 -73.55 16.25
CA THR A 9 38.28 -72.99 16.62
C THR A 9 38.78 -72.01 15.55
N ALA A 10 38.56 -72.32 14.27
CA ALA A 10 38.89 -71.43 13.15
C ALA A 10 38.01 -70.17 13.12
N GLY A 11 36.72 -70.29 13.42
CA GLY A 11 35.80 -69.17 13.56
C GLY A 11 36.19 -68.25 14.70
N LEU A 12 36.55 -68.80 15.87
CA LEU A 12 37.03 -68.01 17.00
C LEU A 12 38.31 -67.26 16.65
N ALA A 13 39.27 -67.92 15.98
CA ALA A 13 40.49 -67.28 15.51
C ALA A 13 40.20 -66.14 14.50
N ALA A 14 39.24 -66.32 13.59
CA ALA A 14 38.81 -65.28 12.66
C ALA A 14 38.20 -64.07 13.40
N ILE A 15 37.39 -64.31 14.44
CA ILE A 15 36.83 -63.26 15.29
C ILE A 15 37.93 -62.50 16.04
N THR A 16 38.90 -63.21 16.65
CA THR A 16 40.04 -62.58 17.33
C THR A 16 40.91 -61.76 16.37
N ALA A 17 41.17 -62.27 15.16
CA ALA A 17 41.90 -61.53 14.14
C ALA A 17 41.17 -60.26 13.70
N ALA A 18 39.84 -60.34 13.53
CA ALA A 18 39.01 -59.19 13.20
C ALA A 18 39.01 -58.12 14.32
N MET A 19 38.97 -58.53 15.59
CA MET A 19 39.12 -57.61 16.74
C MET A 19 40.45 -56.85 16.70
N ASN A 20 41.57 -57.55 16.50
CA ASN A 20 42.90 -56.94 16.47
C ASN A 20 43.07 -55.96 15.30
N ASN A 21 42.41 -56.25 14.17
CA ASN A 21 42.47 -55.42 12.96
C ASN A 21 41.35 -54.37 12.87
N SER A 22 40.51 -54.24 13.90
CA SER A 22 39.31 -53.36 13.87
C SER A 22 38.40 -53.60 12.66
N SER A 23 38.35 -54.83 12.15
CA SER A 23 37.50 -55.25 11.05
C SER A 23 36.35 -56.14 11.56
N LYS A 24 35.42 -56.50 10.67
CA LYS A 24 34.30 -57.41 10.97
C LYS A 24 34.52 -58.73 10.24
N VAL A 25 34.04 -59.83 10.83
CA VAL A 25 34.03 -61.16 10.19
C VAL A 25 32.83 -61.24 9.25
N PRO A 26 33.03 -61.40 7.93
CA PRO A 26 31.92 -61.62 7.00
C PRO A 26 31.43 -63.07 7.11
N ILE A 27 30.12 -63.27 7.26
CA ILE A 27 29.48 -64.58 7.11
C ILE A 27 28.85 -64.62 5.73
N THR A 28 29.53 -65.21 4.76
CA THR A 28 29.17 -65.07 3.34
C THR A 28 28.46 -66.30 2.77
N TYR A 29 28.83 -67.51 3.20
CA TYR A 29 28.23 -68.74 2.68
C TYR A 29 27.62 -69.59 3.80
N MET A 30 26.49 -70.24 3.48
CA MET A 30 25.90 -71.30 4.28
C MET A 30 25.95 -72.60 3.47
N ALA A 31 26.53 -73.64 4.04
CA ALA A 31 26.53 -74.97 3.48
C ALA A 31 25.58 -75.89 4.25
N PHE A 32 25.02 -76.86 3.53
CA PHE A 32 24.07 -77.85 4.02
C PHE A 32 24.63 -79.22 3.73
N GLY A 33 24.55 -80.13 4.70
CA GLY A 33 24.98 -81.50 4.57
C GLY A 33 23.92 -82.49 5.01
N ASP A 34 23.99 -83.70 4.45
CA ASP A 34 23.05 -84.78 4.79
C ASP A 34 23.58 -85.74 5.87
N GLY A 35 24.80 -85.49 6.36
CA GLY A 35 25.45 -86.22 7.44
C GLY A 35 25.67 -87.71 7.16
N ASN A 36 25.70 -88.14 5.88
CA ASN A 36 25.75 -89.56 5.49
C ASN A 36 24.63 -90.40 6.13
N GLY A 37 23.46 -89.79 6.37
CA GLY A 37 22.28 -90.47 6.89
C GLY A 37 22.08 -90.40 8.42
N TYR A 38 23.03 -89.85 9.18
CA TYR A 38 22.86 -89.55 10.61
C TYR A 38 22.95 -88.04 10.88
N ILE A 39 22.64 -87.60 12.11
CA ILE A 39 22.75 -86.19 12.53
C ILE A 39 24.11 -86.01 13.23
N PRO A 40 25.09 -85.34 12.61
CA PRO A 40 26.40 -85.13 13.24
C PRO A 40 26.28 -84.22 14.47
N GLU A 41 27.02 -84.55 15.53
CA GLU A 41 27.19 -83.64 16.66
C GLU A 41 28.15 -82.50 16.26
N PRO A 42 27.82 -81.22 16.51
CA PRO A 42 28.71 -80.10 16.22
C PRO A 42 30.04 -80.22 16.98
N ASP A 43 31.14 -80.24 16.22
CA ASP A 43 32.52 -80.27 16.73
C ASP A 43 33.19 -78.91 16.45
N GLU A 44 33.81 -78.33 17.48
CA GLU A 44 34.53 -77.07 17.37
C GLU A 44 35.79 -77.19 16.49
N ASN A 45 36.34 -78.39 16.33
CA ASN A 45 37.51 -78.64 15.48
C ASN A 45 37.15 -79.05 14.04
N ALA A 46 35.86 -79.00 13.68
CA ALA A 46 35.42 -79.32 12.33
C ALA A 46 35.99 -78.33 11.30
N THR A 47 36.51 -78.86 10.20
CA THR A 47 37.01 -78.08 9.06
C THR A 47 36.14 -78.22 7.81
N SER A 48 35.25 -79.21 7.77
CA SER A 48 34.24 -79.45 6.72
C SER A 48 33.01 -80.15 7.31
N LEU A 49 31.88 -80.10 6.59
CA LEU A 49 30.71 -80.94 6.89
C LEU A 49 31.03 -82.43 6.68
N VAL A 50 30.29 -83.33 7.31
CA VAL A 50 30.44 -84.79 7.14
C VAL A 50 30.13 -85.19 5.70
N ASN A 51 29.08 -84.63 5.10
CA ASN A 51 28.81 -84.74 3.67
C ASN A 51 28.06 -83.49 3.18
N GLU A 52 28.79 -82.52 2.62
CA GLU A 52 28.20 -81.32 2.05
C GLU A 52 27.47 -81.65 0.73
N VAL A 53 26.18 -81.31 0.68
CA VAL A 53 25.33 -81.57 -0.49
C VAL A 53 24.97 -80.28 -1.25
N TYR A 54 25.02 -79.13 -0.57
CA TYR A 54 24.74 -77.84 -1.20
C TYR A 54 25.35 -76.68 -0.42
N ARG A 55 25.73 -75.62 -1.12
CA ARG A 55 26.22 -74.38 -0.53
C ARG A 55 25.69 -73.19 -1.31
N VAL A 56 25.32 -72.13 -0.59
CA VAL A 56 24.74 -70.91 -1.16
C VAL A 56 25.20 -69.69 -0.37
N GLY A 57 25.08 -68.50 -0.96
CA GLY A 57 25.29 -67.24 -0.26
C GLY A 57 24.26 -67.04 0.85
N VAL A 58 24.68 -66.40 1.94
CA VAL A 58 23.79 -66.03 3.05
C VAL A 58 22.95 -64.83 2.63
N ASN A 59 21.63 -64.95 2.75
CA ASN A 59 20.69 -63.87 2.39
C ASN A 59 20.55 -62.84 3.50
N LYS A 60 20.69 -63.27 4.76
CA LYS A 60 20.51 -62.40 5.93
C LYS A 60 21.43 -62.78 7.08
N VAL A 61 22.09 -61.77 7.65
CA VAL A 61 22.78 -61.83 8.94
C VAL A 61 22.31 -60.65 9.77
N GLU A 62 21.55 -60.90 10.84
CA GLU A 62 21.03 -59.85 11.72
C GLU A 62 21.18 -60.20 13.20
N VAL A 63 21.13 -59.18 14.06
CA VAL A 63 21.07 -59.36 15.51
C VAL A 63 19.64 -59.72 15.92
N HIS A 64 19.48 -60.74 16.76
CA HIS A 64 18.16 -61.16 17.24
C HIS A 64 17.49 -60.06 18.08
N SER A 65 16.23 -59.73 17.79
CA SER A 65 15.51 -58.58 18.36
C SER A 65 15.36 -58.59 19.90
N LYS A 66 15.48 -59.77 20.53
CA LYS A 66 15.40 -59.93 21.99
C LYS A 66 16.72 -60.27 22.67
N ASN A 67 17.76 -60.65 21.90
CA ASN A 67 19.04 -61.12 22.43
C ASN A 67 20.20 -60.53 21.60
N PRO A 68 20.89 -59.49 22.09
CA PRO A 68 21.92 -58.78 21.32
C PRO A 68 23.15 -59.64 20.99
N ASN A 69 23.33 -60.76 21.71
CA ASN A 69 24.44 -61.70 21.55
C ASN A 69 24.10 -62.88 20.61
N TRP A 70 22.92 -62.86 19.99
CA TRP A 70 22.51 -63.88 19.03
C TRP A 70 22.49 -63.30 17.62
N LEU A 71 23.22 -63.95 16.73
CA LEU A 71 23.17 -63.66 15.30
C LEU A 71 22.27 -64.69 14.61
N VAL A 72 21.28 -64.18 13.88
CA VAL A 72 20.38 -64.97 13.05
C VAL A 72 20.93 -64.97 11.63
N CYS A 73 21.32 -66.15 11.15
CA CYS A 73 21.83 -66.35 9.80
C CYS A 73 20.79 -67.10 8.97
N GLU A 74 20.45 -66.58 7.81
CA GLU A 74 19.42 -67.15 6.92
C GLU A 74 19.96 -67.32 5.51
N ALA A 75 19.70 -68.48 4.92
CA ALA A 75 19.98 -68.76 3.52
C ALA A 75 18.81 -69.48 2.87
N ILE A 76 18.61 -69.22 1.58
CA ILE A 76 17.50 -69.75 0.79
C ILE A 76 18.03 -70.81 -0.18
N ILE A 77 17.47 -72.01 -0.11
CA ILE A 77 17.68 -73.05 -1.11
C ILE A 77 16.59 -72.87 -2.18
N PRO A 78 16.96 -72.53 -3.43
CA PRO A 78 16.00 -72.28 -4.50
C PRO A 78 15.25 -73.56 -4.90
N SER A 79 14.11 -73.40 -5.58
CA SER A 79 13.24 -74.53 -5.96
C SER A 79 13.92 -75.55 -6.88
N ALA A 80 14.86 -75.10 -7.72
CA ALA A 80 15.60 -75.94 -8.66
C ALA A 80 16.63 -76.89 -8.01
N VAL A 81 16.97 -76.69 -6.74
CA VAL A 81 17.99 -77.49 -6.03
C VAL A 81 17.33 -78.31 -4.92
N GLY A 82 17.61 -79.62 -4.87
CA GLY A 82 17.03 -80.53 -3.87
C GLY A 82 17.47 -81.99 -4.07
N GLY A 83 16.71 -82.93 -3.54
CA GLY A 83 16.99 -84.38 -3.60
C GLY A 83 17.82 -84.88 -2.41
N PHE A 84 17.90 -84.10 -1.34
CA PHE A 84 18.72 -84.41 -0.16
C PHE A 84 18.02 -84.04 1.15
N ASN A 85 18.44 -84.67 2.23
CA ASN A 85 18.07 -84.29 3.59
C ASN A 85 19.12 -83.34 4.14
N ILE A 86 18.69 -82.32 4.88
CA ILE A 86 19.58 -81.43 5.62
C ILE A 86 19.63 -81.93 7.06
N ARG A 87 20.82 -82.23 7.56
CA ARG A 87 21.08 -82.71 8.93
C ARG A 87 22.21 -81.94 9.63
N GLU A 88 23.05 -81.26 8.85
CA GLU A 88 24.12 -80.40 9.33
C GLU A 88 24.16 -79.12 8.50
N VAL A 89 24.52 -78.00 9.14
CA VAL A 89 24.64 -76.68 8.51
C VAL A 89 25.94 -76.04 8.97
N ALA A 90 26.69 -75.44 8.06
CA ALA A 90 27.90 -74.68 8.39
C ALA A 90 27.87 -73.28 7.81
N LEU A 91 28.46 -72.33 8.52
CA LEU A 91 28.69 -70.95 8.10
C LEU A 91 30.15 -70.77 7.71
N TYR A 92 30.41 -70.09 6.61
CA TYR A 92 31.77 -69.83 6.11
C TYR A 92 32.03 -68.35 5.86
N ASP A 93 33.31 -68.00 5.88
CA ASP A 93 33.79 -66.65 5.55
C ASP A 93 33.65 -66.30 4.06
N SER A 94 34.09 -65.10 3.68
CA SER A 94 34.06 -64.60 2.30
C SER A 94 34.91 -65.38 1.31
N THR A 95 35.87 -66.19 1.78
CA THR A 95 36.67 -67.07 0.91
C THR A 95 35.98 -68.41 0.66
N GLY A 96 34.98 -68.75 1.48
CA GLY A 96 34.34 -70.05 1.50
C GLY A 96 35.19 -71.16 2.12
N ASN A 97 36.42 -70.88 2.57
CA ASN A 97 37.35 -71.91 3.05
C ASN A 97 37.36 -72.03 4.58
N THR A 98 37.14 -70.94 5.31
CA THR A 98 37.14 -70.96 6.78
C THR A 98 35.73 -71.25 7.28
N MET A 99 35.51 -72.41 7.89
CA MET A 99 34.27 -72.71 8.61
C MET A 99 34.23 -71.90 9.91
N LEU A 100 33.26 -71.01 10.04
CA LEU A 100 33.07 -70.13 11.20
C LEU A 100 32.23 -70.78 12.29
N ALA A 101 31.20 -71.53 11.91
CA ALA A 101 30.31 -72.22 12.82
C ALA A 101 29.70 -73.46 12.17
N ILE A 102 29.36 -74.45 12.98
CA ILE A 102 28.71 -75.70 12.57
C ILE A 102 27.52 -75.99 13.48
N ALA A 103 26.41 -76.42 12.89
CA ALA A 103 25.15 -76.67 13.56
C ALA A 103 24.60 -78.06 13.20
N SER A 104 24.05 -78.74 14.21
CA SER A 104 23.16 -79.88 13.98
C SER A 104 21.79 -79.35 13.61
N TYR A 105 21.18 -79.92 12.57
CA TYR A 105 19.90 -79.46 12.05
C TYR A 105 18.86 -80.58 12.06
N PRO A 106 17.59 -80.29 12.41
CA PRO A 106 16.52 -81.28 12.31
C PRO A 106 16.44 -81.86 10.90
N PRO A 107 16.37 -83.20 10.73
CA PRO A 107 16.26 -83.83 9.42
C PRO A 107 15.17 -83.19 8.58
N THR A 108 15.57 -82.43 7.57
CA THR A 108 14.66 -81.64 6.73
C THR A 108 14.86 -82.05 5.28
N TYR A 109 13.87 -82.74 4.71
CA TYR A 109 13.91 -83.14 3.31
C TYR A 109 13.61 -81.96 2.38
N LYS A 110 14.50 -81.71 1.42
CA LYS A 110 14.31 -80.74 0.34
C LYS A 110 14.08 -81.50 -0.98
N PRO A 111 12.84 -81.58 -1.49
CA PRO A 111 12.58 -82.28 -2.74
C PRO A 111 13.12 -81.53 -3.96
N THR A 112 13.33 -82.27 -5.06
CA THR A 112 13.53 -81.69 -6.41
C THR A 112 12.21 -81.42 -7.11
N VAL A 113 12.23 -80.62 -8.17
CA VAL A 113 11.07 -80.40 -9.04
C VAL A 113 10.62 -81.70 -9.73
N GLU A 114 11.57 -82.57 -10.07
CA GLU A 114 11.33 -83.87 -10.73
C GLU A 114 10.59 -84.87 -9.83
N GLU A 115 10.69 -84.71 -8.51
CA GLU A 115 9.90 -85.45 -7.50
C GLU A 115 8.46 -84.93 -7.36
N GLY A 116 8.04 -83.99 -8.23
CA GLY A 116 6.69 -83.44 -8.27
C GLY A 116 6.43 -82.31 -7.27
N ALA A 117 7.46 -81.80 -6.58
CA ALA A 117 7.33 -80.75 -5.57
C ALA A 117 8.38 -79.64 -5.72
N ALA A 118 7.99 -78.53 -6.36
CA ALA A 118 8.81 -77.31 -6.41
C ALA A 118 8.69 -76.54 -5.08
N LYS A 119 9.67 -76.71 -4.18
CA LYS A 119 9.69 -76.05 -2.87
C LYS A 119 10.89 -75.11 -2.77
N ILE A 120 10.69 -73.84 -2.42
CA ILE A 120 11.77 -72.96 -1.92
C ILE A 120 11.89 -73.21 -0.42
N GLN A 121 13.11 -73.43 0.09
CA GLN A 121 13.32 -73.73 1.50
C GLN A 121 14.28 -72.71 2.11
N THR A 122 13.75 -71.91 3.03
CA THR A 122 14.54 -71.01 3.87
C THR A 122 15.07 -71.78 5.07
N ILE A 123 16.39 -71.74 5.29
CA ILE A 123 17.05 -72.32 6.45
C ILE A 123 17.58 -71.19 7.32
N ARG A 124 17.22 -71.24 8.61
CA ARG A 124 17.64 -70.28 9.61
C ARG A 124 18.35 -71.00 10.74
N ILE A 125 19.55 -70.55 11.07
CA ILE A 125 20.29 -70.97 12.25
C ILE A 125 20.64 -69.75 13.11
N VAL A 126 20.79 -69.99 14.41
CA VAL A 126 21.20 -68.97 15.37
C VAL A 126 22.55 -69.35 15.93
N ILE A 127 23.46 -68.38 15.96
CA ILE A 127 24.76 -68.53 16.62
C ILE A 127 24.83 -67.56 17.79
N GLN A 128 25.35 -68.04 18.93
CA GLN A 128 25.61 -67.20 20.09
C GLN A 128 27.07 -66.76 20.06
N VAL A 129 27.28 -65.45 20.18
CA VAL A 129 28.59 -64.79 20.12
C VAL A 129 28.73 -63.86 21.33
N ASP A 130 29.97 -63.62 21.79
CA ASP A 130 30.19 -62.73 22.93
C ASP A 130 29.87 -61.26 22.61
N ASN A 131 30.08 -60.86 21.36
CA ASN A 131 29.71 -59.54 20.85
C ASN A 131 29.38 -59.61 19.35
N SER A 132 28.11 -59.33 19.01
CA SER A 132 27.62 -59.32 17.63
C SER A 132 28.24 -58.21 16.77
N GLY A 133 28.82 -57.18 17.39
CA GLY A 133 29.51 -56.08 16.69
C GLY A 133 30.76 -56.50 15.92
N HIS A 134 31.30 -57.70 16.17
CA HIS A 134 32.45 -58.25 15.44
C HIS A 134 32.08 -58.92 14.10
N PHE A 135 30.79 -58.98 13.75
CA PHE A 135 30.31 -59.58 12.51
C PHE A 135 29.72 -58.53 11.57
N GLU A 136 29.85 -58.77 10.27
CA GLU A 136 29.21 -57.96 9.23
C GLU A 136 27.73 -58.34 9.11
N LEU A 137 26.86 -57.33 9.15
CA LEU A 137 25.42 -57.54 8.96
C LEU A 137 25.10 -57.43 7.48
N ILE A 138 24.44 -58.45 6.95
CA ILE A 138 24.12 -58.55 5.52
C ILE A 138 22.60 -58.62 5.38
N ILE A 139 22.09 -57.81 4.46
CA ILE A 139 20.74 -57.95 3.90
C ILE A 139 20.94 -57.88 2.39
N ASP A 140 20.75 -58.99 1.68
CA ASP A 140 20.78 -59.00 0.22
C ASP A 140 19.42 -58.50 -0.32
N PRO A 141 19.34 -57.31 -0.95
CA PRO A 141 18.09 -56.73 -1.43
C PRO A 141 17.52 -57.41 -2.68
N ASP A 142 18.31 -58.20 -3.44
CA ASP A 142 17.87 -58.82 -4.69
C ASP A 142 17.00 -60.08 -4.46
N VAL A 143 16.98 -60.59 -3.21
CA VAL A 143 16.19 -61.78 -2.82
C VAL A 143 15.39 -61.51 -1.53
N VAL A 144 14.71 -60.37 -1.44
CA VAL A 144 13.74 -60.09 -0.36
C VAL A 144 12.31 -60.29 -0.85
N LEU A 145 11.62 -61.31 -0.31
CA LEU A 145 10.17 -61.46 -0.44
C LEU A 145 9.47 -60.39 0.39
N ALA A 146 8.96 -59.34 -0.25
CA ALA A 146 8.06 -58.39 0.39
C ALA A 146 6.74 -59.09 0.73
N THR A 147 6.29 -59.00 1.98
CA THR A 147 4.97 -59.50 2.35
C THR A 147 3.89 -58.71 1.62
N ASN A 148 2.78 -59.38 1.29
CA ASN A 148 1.63 -58.72 0.66
C ASN A 148 1.15 -57.50 1.49
N SER A 149 1.29 -57.55 2.81
CA SER A 149 1.03 -56.43 3.73
C SER A 149 1.95 -55.22 3.52
N PHE A 150 3.24 -55.43 3.24
CA PHE A 150 4.18 -54.35 2.97
C PHE A 150 3.84 -53.65 1.63
N VAL A 151 3.52 -54.45 0.61
CA VAL A 151 3.11 -53.94 -0.70
C VAL A 151 1.78 -53.18 -0.62
N LEU A 152 0.78 -53.72 0.09
CA LEU A 152 -0.49 -53.03 0.32
C LEU A 152 -0.33 -51.73 1.11
N ASN A 153 0.59 -51.67 2.08
CA ASN A 153 0.91 -50.44 2.81
C ASN A 153 1.57 -49.36 1.93
N LEU A 154 2.31 -49.75 0.88
CA LEU A 154 2.82 -48.81 -0.12
C LEU A 154 1.70 -48.29 -1.05
N PHE A 155 0.74 -49.15 -1.44
CA PHE A 155 -0.42 -48.73 -2.24
C PHE A 155 -1.42 -47.85 -1.48
N LYS A 156 -1.48 -47.94 -0.14
CA LYS A 156 -2.27 -47.02 0.69
C LYS A 156 -1.75 -45.57 0.70
N LYS A 157 -0.52 -45.32 0.23
CA LYS A 157 0.13 -43.99 0.22
C LYS A 157 -0.07 -43.19 -1.07
N THR A 158 -0.93 -43.63 -2.00
CA THR A 158 -1.36 -42.76 -3.09
C THR A 158 -2.17 -41.59 -2.52
N PRO A 159 -1.88 -40.33 -2.88
CA PRO A 159 -2.69 -39.20 -2.46
C PRO A 159 -4.13 -39.45 -2.91
N LYS A 160 -5.05 -39.57 -1.95
CA LYS A 160 -6.47 -39.67 -2.27
C LYS A 160 -6.89 -38.34 -2.89
N VAL A 161 -7.64 -38.38 -3.99
CA VAL A 161 -8.17 -37.16 -4.62
C VAL A 161 -9.64 -37.06 -4.27
N VAL A 162 -10.06 -35.91 -3.75
CA VAL A 162 -11.46 -35.58 -3.46
C VAL A 162 -11.86 -34.32 -4.21
N LYS A 163 -13.12 -34.21 -4.60
CA LYS A 163 -13.63 -33.12 -5.44
C LYS A 163 -14.16 -31.92 -4.66
N SER A 164 -14.40 -32.09 -3.38
CA SER A 164 -15.02 -31.06 -2.55
C SER A 164 -14.60 -31.18 -1.09
N LYS A 165 -14.90 -30.13 -0.32
CA LYS A 165 -14.82 -30.18 1.14
C LYS A 165 -15.75 -31.24 1.73
N GLU A 166 -16.93 -31.45 1.15
CA GLU A 166 -17.90 -32.46 1.62
C GLU A 166 -17.34 -33.87 1.44
N GLU A 167 -16.67 -34.15 0.31
CA GLU A 167 -15.98 -35.43 0.09
C GLU A 167 -14.76 -35.59 1.01
N LEU A 168 -13.99 -34.52 1.29
CA LEU A 168 -12.89 -34.56 2.27
C LEU A 168 -13.40 -34.99 3.65
N LEU A 169 -14.54 -34.46 4.07
CA LEU A 169 -15.21 -34.81 5.33
C LEU A 169 -15.82 -36.23 5.34
N SER A 170 -16.05 -36.81 4.17
CA SER A 170 -16.61 -38.16 4.01
C SER A 170 -15.54 -39.26 4.05
N ILE A 171 -14.26 -38.91 4.20
CA ILE A 171 -13.18 -39.89 4.33
C ILE A 171 -13.30 -40.60 5.68
N GLU A 172 -13.62 -41.90 5.62
CA GLU A 172 -13.69 -42.74 6.81
C GLU A 172 -12.30 -43.16 7.29
N ASN A 173 -12.11 -43.15 8.61
CA ASN A 173 -10.91 -43.62 9.32
C ASN A 173 -9.57 -43.07 8.78
N PRO A 174 -9.39 -41.74 8.68
CA PRO A 174 -8.11 -41.16 8.28
C PRO A 174 -7.00 -41.47 9.30
N GLU A 175 -5.81 -41.81 8.80
CA GLU A 175 -4.63 -42.07 9.64
C GLU A 175 -3.76 -40.81 9.75
N HIS A 176 -3.05 -40.62 10.88
CA HIS A 176 -2.15 -39.49 11.05
C HIS A 176 -1.10 -39.46 9.92
N GLY A 177 -1.01 -38.33 9.22
CA GLY A 177 -0.10 -38.15 8.08
C GLY A 177 -0.71 -38.47 6.72
N ASP A 178 -1.97 -38.92 6.64
CA ASP A 178 -2.68 -39.09 5.37
C ASP A 178 -2.68 -37.79 4.56
N ILE A 179 -2.44 -37.90 3.25
CA ILE A 179 -2.39 -36.77 2.32
C ILE A 179 -3.52 -36.91 1.30
N VAL A 180 -4.32 -35.86 1.18
CA VAL A 180 -5.46 -35.78 0.26
C VAL A 180 -5.29 -34.56 -0.63
N LEU A 181 -5.46 -34.71 -1.94
CA LEU A 181 -5.63 -33.59 -2.87
C LEU A 181 -7.12 -33.28 -2.99
N MET A 182 -7.56 -32.15 -2.46
CA MET A 182 -8.90 -31.61 -2.69
C MET A 182 -8.85 -30.70 -3.92
N THR A 183 -9.56 -31.03 -5.00
CA THR A 183 -9.47 -30.26 -6.27
C THR A 183 -10.23 -28.94 -6.24
N SER A 184 -11.24 -28.82 -5.39
CA SER A 184 -12.08 -27.63 -5.24
C SER A 184 -12.77 -27.58 -3.89
N TYR A 185 -13.20 -26.40 -3.45
CA TYR A 185 -13.97 -26.29 -2.21
C TYR A 185 -15.38 -26.88 -2.35
N TYR A 186 -16.01 -26.71 -3.52
CA TYR A 186 -17.30 -27.30 -3.89
C TYR A 186 -17.15 -28.25 -5.09
N ASP A 187 -17.97 -29.30 -5.15
CA ASP A 187 -17.97 -30.23 -6.29
C ASP A 187 -18.43 -29.52 -7.58
N GLY A 188 -17.87 -29.93 -8.72
CA GLY A 188 -18.12 -29.35 -10.04
C GLY A 188 -17.37 -28.04 -10.34
N TYR A 189 -16.49 -27.58 -9.44
CA TYR A 189 -15.65 -26.39 -9.63
C TYR A 189 -14.17 -26.77 -9.68
N TYR A 190 -13.30 -25.76 -9.84
CA TYR A 190 -11.85 -25.92 -9.92
C TYR A 190 -11.09 -24.88 -9.08
N THR A 191 -11.81 -24.23 -8.14
CA THR A 191 -11.27 -23.17 -7.27
C THR A 191 -11.41 -23.57 -5.80
N GLY A 192 -10.52 -23.06 -4.96
CA GLY A 192 -10.52 -23.30 -3.51
C GLY A 192 -9.94 -24.64 -3.04
N GLY A 193 -9.50 -25.49 -3.98
CA GLY A 193 -8.80 -26.74 -3.71
C GLY A 193 -7.37 -26.55 -3.20
N ASP A 194 -6.82 -27.59 -2.57
CA ASP A 194 -5.43 -27.67 -2.11
C ASP A 194 -5.12 -29.10 -1.63
N ILE A 195 -3.87 -29.35 -1.23
CA ILE A 195 -3.49 -30.53 -0.48
C ILE A 195 -3.86 -30.33 0.99
N PHE A 196 -4.43 -31.37 1.60
CA PHE A 196 -4.69 -31.48 3.02
C PHE A 196 -3.92 -32.64 3.61
N LYS A 197 -3.32 -32.43 4.78
CA LYS A 197 -2.64 -33.47 5.55
C LYS A 197 -3.39 -33.71 6.85
N TYR A 198 -3.71 -34.95 7.16
CA TYR A 198 -4.43 -35.29 8.38
C TYR A 198 -3.50 -35.26 9.60
N ASN A 199 -3.94 -34.57 10.65
CA ASN A 199 -3.30 -34.55 11.95
C ASN A 199 -4.31 -34.91 13.05
N LEU A 200 -4.12 -36.10 13.62
CA LEU A 200 -4.94 -36.65 14.70
C LEU A 200 -5.01 -35.73 15.93
N GLU A 201 -3.97 -34.93 16.20
CA GLU A 201 -3.94 -34.02 17.37
C GLU A 201 -4.91 -32.84 17.21
N LYS A 202 -5.31 -32.50 15.97
CA LYS A 202 -6.16 -31.34 15.64
C LYS A 202 -7.59 -31.71 15.23
N ILE A 203 -8.05 -32.92 15.58
CA ILE A 203 -9.37 -33.42 15.16
C ILE A 203 -10.55 -32.55 15.65
N GLN A 204 -10.39 -31.83 16.75
CA GLN A 204 -11.41 -30.92 17.30
C GLN A 204 -11.32 -29.50 16.72
N GLU A 205 -10.27 -29.17 15.97
CA GLU A 205 -10.07 -27.85 15.38
C GLU A 205 -10.74 -27.79 14.00
N ASN A 206 -11.62 -26.80 13.82
CA ASN A 206 -12.28 -26.55 12.55
C ASN A 206 -12.56 -25.05 12.36
N ASN A 207 -11.90 -24.44 11.38
CA ASN A 207 -12.19 -23.07 10.93
C ASN A 207 -12.75 -23.05 9.50
N ALA A 208 -13.22 -24.22 9.02
CA ALA A 208 -13.80 -24.46 7.73
C ALA A 208 -12.87 -24.31 6.51
N VAL A 209 -11.61 -23.87 6.69
CA VAL A 209 -10.72 -23.48 5.59
C VAL A 209 -9.32 -24.07 5.73
N THR A 210 -8.53 -23.64 6.72
CA THR A 210 -7.16 -24.13 6.92
C THR A 210 -7.09 -25.35 7.83
N LEU A 211 -8.08 -25.51 8.70
CA LEU A 211 -8.25 -26.65 9.58
C LEU A 211 -9.68 -27.15 9.45
N ILE A 212 -9.83 -28.42 9.07
CA ILE A 212 -11.12 -29.07 8.85
C ILE A 212 -11.10 -30.42 9.57
N TYR A 213 -11.41 -30.43 10.87
CA TYR A 213 -11.45 -31.64 11.71
C TYR A 213 -10.20 -32.52 11.58
N GLY A 214 -9.02 -31.93 11.81
CA GLY A 214 -7.72 -32.60 11.67
C GLY A 214 -7.12 -32.52 10.27
N TRP A 215 -7.88 -32.22 9.22
CA TRP A 215 -7.32 -31.94 7.90
C TRP A 215 -6.71 -30.54 7.85
N GLU A 216 -5.38 -30.47 7.77
CA GLU A 216 -4.62 -29.22 7.69
C GLU A 216 -4.33 -28.87 6.24
N LYS A 217 -4.75 -27.68 5.80
CA LYS A 217 -4.45 -27.14 4.46
C LYS A 217 -2.95 -26.89 4.33
N GLN A 218 -2.34 -27.38 3.26
CA GLN A 218 -0.88 -27.35 3.08
C GLN A 218 -0.37 -26.14 2.28
N PHE A 219 -1.24 -25.36 1.62
CA PHE A 219 -0.84 -24.22 0.78
C PHE A 219 0.15 -24.63 -0.32
N PHE A 220 -0.11 -25.75 -0.99
CA PHE A 220 0.87 -26.40 -1.87
C PHE A 220 1.19 -25.57 -3.12
N ASN A 221 0.17 -24.97 -3.74
CA ASN A 221 0.32 -24.22 -4.99
C ASN A 221 0.52 -22.71 -4.79
N ASN A 222 0.07 -22.16 -3.66
CA ASN A 222 0.19 -20.75 -3.35
C ASN A 222 0.12 -20.56 -1.83
N ILE A 223 1.00 -19.70 -1.30
CA ILE A 223 0.96 -19.30 0.12
C ILE A 223 -0.23 -18.39 0.43
N ASP A 224 -0.85 -17.76 -0.57
CA ASP A 224 -1.97 -16.86 -0.38
C ASP A 224 -3.29 -17.61 -0.13
N LEU A 225 -4.19 -16.97 0.61
CA LEU A 225 -5.54 -17.47 0.84
C LEU A 225 -6.47 -16.97 -0.27
N THR A 226 -7.26 -17.83 -0.90
CA THR A 226 -8.24 -17.43 -1.93
C THR A 226 -9.66 -17.34 -1.37
N ALA A 227 -10.46 -16.39 -1.83
CA ALA A 227 -11.87 -16.26 -1.45
C ALA A 227 -12.68 -17.53 -1.74
N SER A 228 -12.38 -18.24 -2.84
CA SER A 228 -13.01 -19.52 -3.14
C SER A 228 -12.73 -20.62 -2.12
N ALA A 229 -11.51 -20.67 -1.56
CA ALA A 229 -11.17 -21.57 -0.46
C ALA A 229 -11.89 -21.21 0.86
N CYS A 230 -12.44 -20.00 0.95
CA CYS A 230 -13.29 -19.56 2.06
C CYS A 230 -14.80 -19.77 1.78
N GLY A 231 -15.15 -20.49 0.71
CA GLY A 231 -16.53 -20.81 0.37
C GLY A 231 -17.16 -19.91 -0.68
N ALA A 232 -16.41 -19.06 -1.37
CA ALA A 232 -16.93 -18.33 -2.52
C ALA A 232 -17.01 -19.27 -3.76
N ARG A 233 -18.08 -19.19 -4.55
CA ARG A 233 -18.21 -19.98 -5.79
C ARG A 233 -18.95 -19.22 -6.89
N PRO A 234 -18.55 -19.37 -8.16
CA PRO A 234 -19.31 -18.80 -9.27
C PRO A 234 -20.78 -19.22 -9.25
N GLY A 235 -21.69 -18.31 -9.65
CA GLY A 235 -23.12 -18.58 -9.71
C GLY A 235 -23.86 -18.52 -8.36
N ASN A 236 -23.16 -18.43 -7.23
CA ASN A 236 -23.81 -18.10 -5.96
C ASN A 236 -24.30 -16.64 -5.98
N TYR A 237 -25.48 -16.40 -5.42
CA TYR A 237 -26.07 -15.06 -5.41
C TYR A 237 -25.36 -14.11 -4.45
N ASP A 238 -24.90 -14.64 -3.30
CA ASP A 238 -24.32 -13.86 -2.22
C ASP A 238 -23.10 -14.57 -1.59
N HIS A 239 -22.02 -13.83 -1.45
CA HIS A 239 -20.71 -14.25 -0.98
C HIS A 239 -20.29 -13.58 0.33
N THR A 240 -21.20 -12.87 0.99
CA THR A 240 -20.93 -12.12 2.23
C THR A 240 -20.19 -12.96 3.28
N THR A 241 -20.71 -14.15 3.60
CA THR A 241 -20.08 -15.04 4.59
C THR A 241 -18.69 -15.51 4.17
N ALA A 242 -18.47 -15.78 2.88
CA ALA A 242 -17.17 -16.20 2.36
C ALA A 242 -16.14 -15.06 2.42
N LEU A 243 -16.55 -13.83 2.10
CA LEU A 243 -15.69 -12.65 2.20
C LEU A 243 -15.33 -12.35 3.67
N GLN A 244 -16.31 -12.36 4.57
CA GLN A 244 -16.10 -12.13 6.01
C GLN A 244 -15.14 -13.17 6.61
N LEU A 245 -15.33 -14.45 6.28
CA LEU A 245 -14.44 -15.53 6.71
C LEU A 245 -13.03 -15.35 6.12
N GLY A 246 -12.92 -15.01 4.84
CA GLY A 246 -11.66 -14.78 4.15
C GLY A 246 -10.87 -13.63 4.75
N VAL A 247 -11.51 -12.50 5.03
CA VAL A 247 -10.89 -11.34 5.69
C VAL A 247 -10.38 -11.72 7.08
N SER A 248 -11.22 -12.36 7.90
CA SER A 248 -10.84 -12.78 9.25
C SER A 248 -9.65 -13.73 9.27
N LEU A 249 -9.68 -14.77 8.42
CA LEU A 249 -8.59 -15.74 8.31
C LEU A 249 -7.31 -15.14 7.72
N ALA A 250 -7.41 -14.34 6.67
CA ALA A 250 -6.24 -13.69 6.07
C ALA A 250 -5.49 -12.84 7.10
N THR A 251 -6.21 -12.01 7.87
CA THR A 251 -5.60 -11.18 8.92
C THR A 251 -5.03 -12.00 10.07
N SER A 252 -5.74 -13.02 10.56
CA SER A 252 -5.23 -13.85 11.67
C SER A 252 -4.02 -14.69 11.27
N LEU A 253 -3.96 -15.15 10.02
CA LEU A 253 -2.84 -15.89 9.46
C LEU A 253 -1.70 -14.99 8.96
N LYS A 254 -1.89 -13.66 8.94
CA LYS A 254 -0.95 -12.68 8.36
C LYS A 254 -0.60 -13.01 6.91
N ARG A 255 -1.61 -13.34 6.11
CA ARG A 255 -1.49 -13.73 4.71
C ARG A 255 -2.34 -12.82 3.84
N LYS A 256 -1.97 -12.74 2.56
CA LYS A 256 -2.75 -12.05 1.56
C LYS A 256 -4.02 -12.83 1.22
N LEU A 257 -5.12 -12.11 1.02
CA LEU A 257 -6.39 -12.62 0.50
C LEU A 257 -6.50 -12.32 -1.01
N ILE A 258 -6.68 -13.35 -1.82
CA ILE A 258 -6.91 -13.23 -3.26
C ILE A 258 -8.39 -13.39 -3.57
N ILE A 259 -8.98 -12.38 -4.20
CA ILE A 259 -10.29 -12.47 -4.82
C ILE A 259 -10.11 -13.13 -6.19
N ASP A 260 -10.35 -14.44 -6.26
CA ASP A 260 -10.12 -15.26 -7.45
C ASP A 260 -11.35 -15.44 -8.34
N ILE A 261 -12.51 -14.98 -7.86
CA ILE A 261 -13.77 -14.91 -8.59
C ILE A 261 -14.48 -13.58 -8.27
N ASP A 262 -15.36 -13.11 -9.14
CA ASP A 262 -16.17 -11.93 -8.83
C ASP A 262 -17.14 -12.20 -7.67
N LEU A 263 -17.17 -11.29 -6.70
CA LEU A 263 -17.99 -11.40 -5.52
C LEU A 263 -19.23 -10.52 -5.60
N ARG A 264 -20.29 -10.98 -4.92
CA ARG A 264 -21.53 -10.25 -4.67
C ARG A 264 -21.81 -10.29 -3.18
N VAL A 265 -22.11 -9.17 -2.54
CA VAL A 265 -22.26 -9.09 -1.07
C VAL A 265 -23.51 -8.31 -0.67
N SER A 266 -24.33 -8.89 0.20
CA SER A 266 -25.59 -8.30 0.69
C SER A 266 -25.46 -7.62 2.05
N ALA A 267 -24.38 -7.87 2.79
CA ALA A 267 -24.08 -7.18 4.05
C ALA A 267 -22.62 -6.77 4.13
N SER A 268 -22.34 -5.81 5.01
CA SER A 268 -21.02 -5.24 5.19
C SER A 268 -20.03 -6.25 5.74
N THR A 269 -18.76 -6.12 5.36
CA THR A 269 -17.64 -6.85 5.95
C THR A 269 -16.80 -5.89 6.79
N ASP A 270 -16.64 -6.20 8.07
CA ASP A 270 -15.76 -5.43 8.94
C ASP A 270 -14.32 -5.45 8.46
N LEU A 271 -13.70 -4.28 8.35
CA LEU A 271 -12.31 -4.15 7.94
C LEU A 271 -11.39 -4.44 9.13
N ASN A 272 -10.78 -5.63 9.11
CA ASN A 272 -9.76 -5.99 10.09
C ASN A 272 -8.44 -5.31 9.74
N ALA A 273 -7.72 -4.85 10.77
CA ALA A 273 -6.38 -4.30 10.63
C ALA A 273 -5.44 -5.29 9.93
N THR A 274 -4.45 -4.77 9.20
CA THR A 274 -3.44 -5.50 8.40
C THR A 274 -3.98 -6.29 7.21
N LEU A 275 -5.23 -6.08 6.79
CA LEU A 275 -5.78 -6.76 5.62
C LEU A 275 -5.01 -6.38 4.36
N ASN A 276 -4.44 -7.38 3.68
CA ASN A 276 -3.89 -7.26 2.33
C ASN A 276 -4.76 -8.09 1.38
N ILE A 277 -5.52 -7.43 0.52
CA ILE A 277 -6.49 -8.05 -0.40
C ILE A 277 -6.21 -7.63 -1.84
N GLU A 278 -6.13 -8.61 -2.74
CA GLU A 278 -5.85 -8.38 -4.16
C GLU A 278 -6.82 -9.13 -5.07
N GLY A 279 -7.12 -8.57 -6.23
CA GLY A 279 -7.77 -9.28 -7.33
C GLY A 279 -6.75 -9.89 -8.29
N ASN A 280 -7.01 -11.10 -8.78
CA ASN A 280 -6.21 -11.76 -9.83
C ASN A 280 -6.86 -11.68 -11.24
N GLY A 281 -7.67 -10.65 -11.46
CA GLY A 281 -8.43 -10.46 -12.70
C GLY A 281 -7.59 -9.91 -13.85
N GLY A 282 -8.26 -9.51 -14.92
CA GLY A 282 -7.62 -8.74 -15.99
C GLY A 282 -7.26 -7.32 -15.55
N ALA A 283 -6.74 -6.52 -16.48
CA ALA A 283 -6.37 -5.14 -16.19
C ALA A 283 -7.61 -4.21 -16.11
N VAL A 284 -7.52 -3.20 -15.22
CA VAL A 284 -8.45 -2.06 -15.11
C VAL A 284 -9.92 -2.51 -15.04
N GLN A 285 -10.73 -2.34 -16.09
CA GLN A 285 -12.16 -2.68 -16.08
C GLN A 285 -12.46 -4.19 -16.05
N TYR A 286 -11.46 -5.04 -16.27
CA TYR A 286 -11.56 -6.49 -16.19
C TYR A 286 -10.94 -7.06 -14.90
N ALA A 287 -10.52 -6.19 -13.98
CA ALA A 287 -10.08 -6.59 -12.64
C ALA A 287 -11.22 -7.24 -11.85
N ARG A 288 -10.87 -7.95 -10.78
CA ARG A 288 -11.85 -8.70 -9.98
C ARG A 288 -12.77 -7.75 -9.24
N SER A 289 -14.07 -8.02 -9.32
CA SER A 289 -15.07 -7.13 -8.78
C SER A 289 -15.71 -7.65 -7.49
N ILE A 290 -16.01 -6.73 -6.58
CA ILE A 290 -16.88 -6.95 -5.43
C ILE A 290 -18.09 -6.03 -5.61
N THR A 291 -19.26 -6.63 -5.80
CA THR A 291 -20.51 -5.92 -6.07
C THR A 291 -21.41 -5.94 -4.84
N ALA A 292 -21.73 -4.78 -4.28
CA ALA A 292 -22.77 -4.66 -3.26
C ALA A 292 -24.15 -4.92 -3.91
N ILE A 293 -24.93 -5.82 -3.33
CA ILE A 293 -26.30 -6.13 -3.78
C ILE A 293 -27.40 -5.56 -2.87
N ALA A 294 -27.00 -4.73 -1.91
CA ALA A 294 -27.84 -3.95 -1.02
C ALA A 294 -27.22 -2.56 -0.83
N ASP A 295 -27.98 -1.60 -0.28
CA ASP A 295 -27.48 -0.25 0.05
C ASP A 295 -26.67 -0.28 1.35
N ILE A 296 -25.49 -0.89 1.29
CA ILE A 296 -24.57 -1.10 2.41
C ILE A 296 -23.14 -0.74 1.98
N PRO A 297 -22.25 -0.38 2.92
CA PRO A 297 -20.83 -0.35 2.60
C PRO A 297 -20.30 -1.78 2.40
N ILE A 298 -19.48 -2.01 1.36
CA ILE A 298 -18.82 -3.32 1.17
C ILE A 298 -17.92 -3.61 2.37
N PHE A 299 -17.10 -2.63 2.76
CA PHE A 299 -16.24 -2.67 3.94
C PHE A 299 -16.67 -1.64 4.99
N ASN A 300 -16.85 -2.09 6.23
CA ASN A 300 -17.10 -1.24 7.37
C ASN A 300 -15.78 -0.92 8.10
N VAL A 301 -15.41 0.35 8.13
CA VAL A 301 -14.24 0.87 8.85
C VAL A 301 -14.66 1.07 10.30
N LYS A 302 -14.02 0.35 11.20
CA LYS A 302 -14.35 0.31 12.63
C LYS A 302 -13.93 1.60 13.33
N ALA A 303 -14.59 1.91 14.44
CA ALA A 303 -14.30 3.08 15.27
C ALA A 303 -12.82 3.16 15.72
N GLY A 304 -12.34 4.39 15.90
CA GLY A 304 -10.95 4.66 16.28
C GLY A 304 -9.95 4.17 15.22
N PHE A 305 -8.96 3.39 15.66
CA PHE A 305 -7.87 2.85 14.82
C PHE A 305 -8.00 1.34 14.54
N SER A 306 -9.17 0.75 14.80
CA SER A 306 -9.34 -0.71 14.75
C SER A 306 -9.29 -1.30 13.32
N SER A 307 -9.25 -0.44 12.30
CA SER A 307 -9.14 -0.77 10.87
C SER A 307 -7.86 -0.22 10.24
N GLU A 308 -6.83 0.07 11.04
CA GLU A 308 -5.55 0.59 10.57
C GLU A 308 -4.73 -0.42 9.76
N SER A 309 -3.91 0.09 8.83
CA SER A 309 -2.98 -0.65 7.98
C SER A 309 -3.69 -1.62 7.05
N SER A 310 -3.98 -1.21 5.82
CA SER A 310 -4.58 -2.13 4.85
C SER A 310 -4.07 -1.90 3.43
N ARG A 311 -4.24 -2.90 2.56
CA ARG A 311 -3.90 -2.78 1.15
C ARG A 311 -4.96 -3.41 0.28
N PHE A 312 -5.44 -2.64 -0.70
CA PHE A 312 -6.38 -3.07 -1.72
C PHE A 312 -5.72 -2.92 -3.08
N ALA A 313 -5.59 -4.00 -3.84
CA ALA A 313 -4.99 -3.92 -5.17
C ALA A 313 -5.79 -4.65 -6.25
N HIS A 314 -5.89 -4.05 -7.44
CA HIS A 314 -6.50 -4.68 -8.62
C HIS A 314 -7.93 -5.18 -8.37
N LEU A 315 -8.71 -4.36 -7.66
CA LEU A 315 -10.12 -4.62 -7.33
C LEU A 315 -11.04 -3.57 -7.94
N ILE A 316 -12.23 -3.99 -8.35
CA ILE A 316 -13.33 -3.12 -8.76
C ILE A 316 -14.42 -3.17 -7.70
N PHE A 317 -14.89 -2.01 -7.25
CA PHE A 317 -16.05 -1.89 -6.37
C PHE A 317 -17.27 -1.44 -7.17
N LYS A 318 -18.39 -2.14 -7.02
CA LYS A 318 -19.63 -1.90 -7.78
C LYS A 318 -20.86 -1.95 -6.86
N SER A 319 -21.98 -1.43 -7.36
CA SER A 319 -23.32 -1.70 -6.83
C SER A 319 -24.21 -2.36 -7.89
N SER A 320 -25.07 -3.29 -7.48
CA SER A 320 -26.08 -3.86 -8.39
C SER A 320 -27.21 -2.87 -8.71
N THR A 321 -27.45 -1.93 -7.80
CA THR A 321 -28.45 -0.87 -7.96
C THR A 321 -27.72 0.45 -8.07
N GLY A 322 -27.86 1.14 -9.20
CA GLY A 322 -27.13 2.39 -9.43
C GLY A 322 -27.54 3.49 -8.45
N GLY A 323 -26.57 4.16 -7.84
CA GLY A 323 -26.80 5.22 -6.86
C GLY A 323 -26.99 4.74 -5.43
N THR A 324 -26.64 3.50 -5.11
CA THR A 324 -26.62 2.93 -3.75
C THR A 324 -25.22 2.45 -3.37
N ALA A 325 -25.02 2.13 -2.09
CA ALA A 325 -23.82 1.54 -1.54
C ALA A 325 -22.54 2.41 -1.66
N THR A 326 -21.48 1.93 -1.02
CA THR A 326 -20.13 2.50 -1.07
C THR A 326 -19.11 1.38 -0.89
N ALA A 327 -17.88 1.54 -1.36
CA ALA A 327 -16.84 0.54 -1.09
C ALA A 327 -16.46 0.54 0.40
N PHE A 328 -16.38 1.72 1.01
CA PHE A 328 -15.97 1.89 2.40
C PHE A 328 -16.87 2.88 3.12
N ARG A 329 -17.21 2.60 4.38
CA ARG A 329 -17.82 3.59 5.28
C ARG A 329 -17.29 3.48 6.70
N SER A 330 -17.08 4.62 7.35
CA SER A 330 -16.67 4.69 8.75
C SER A 330 -17.84 4.58 9.71
N THR A 331 -17.67 3.76 10.75
CA THR A 331 -18.46 3.80 11.98
C THR A 331 -17.79 4.77 12.95
N ASP A 332 -18.54 5.69 13.56
CA ASP A 332 -18.05 6.68 14.54
C ASP A 332 -16.77 7.41 14.08
N ASN A 333 -16.76 7.86 12.83
CA ASN A 333 -15.63 8.54 12.17
C ASN A 333 -14.30 7.75 12.26
N GLY A 334 -14.37 6.43 12.43
CA GLY A 334 -13.23 5.52 12.48
C GLY A 334 -12.29 5.65 11.29
N TYR A 335 -11.00 5.52 11.55
CA TYR A 335 -9.96 5.81 10.58
C TYR A 335 -9.70 4.63 9.65
N LEU A 336 -9.84 4.89 8.35
CA LEU A 336 -9.20 4.10 7.31
C LEU A 336 -7.77 4.60 7.19
N SER A 337 -6.90 4.07 8.06
CA SER A 337 -5.54 4.58 8.27
C SER A 337 -4.50 3.73 7.55
N GLN A 338 -3.44 4.37 7.05
CA GLN A 338 -2.27 3.70 6.47
C GLN A 338 -2.66 2.67 5.40
N SER A 339 -3.53 3.11 4.49
CA SER A 339 -4.09 2.22 3.48
C SER A 339 -3.59 2.55 2.08
N THR A 340 -3.14 1.52 1.37
CA THR A 340 -2.73 1.64 -0.02
C THR A 340 -3.81 1.12 -0.95
N PHE A 341 -4.20 1.94 -1.93
CA PHE A 341 -5.08 1.56 -3.03
C PHE A 341 -4.28 1.51 -4.31
N ASP A 342 -4.16 0.33 -4.92
CA ASP A 342 -3.28 0.08 -6.06
C ASP A 342 -4.09 -0.43 -7.26
N HIS A 343 -4.27 0.42 -8.27
CA HIS A 343 -5.10 0.16 -9.45
C HIS A 343 -6.54 -0.27 -9.10
N CYS A 344 -7.11 0.30 -8.04
CA CYS A 344 -8.51 0.08 -7.69
C CYS A 344 -9.43 0.91 -8.59
N VAL A 345 -10.58 0.33 -8.94
CA VAL A 345 -11.61 0.98 -9.76
C VAL A 345 -12.89 1.12 -8.94
N PHE A 346 -13.45 2.32 -8.90
CA PHE A 346 -14.71 2.64 -8.23
C PHE A 346 -15.76 2.97 -9.29
N ASP A 347 -16.66 2.01 -9.53
CA ASP A 347 -17.67 2.11 -10.58
C ASP A 347 -18.77 3.13 -10.21
N ARG A 348 -19.27 3.89 -11.20
CA ARG A 348 -20.32 4.92 -10.99
C ARG A 348 -21.66 4.35 -10.55
N SER A 349 -21.86 3.04 -10.56
CA SER A 349 -23.02 2.41 -9.94
C SER A 349 -23.10 2.68 -8.44
N LEU A 350 -21.98 2.93 -7.76
CA LEU A 350 -21.97 3.29 -6.34
C LEU A 350 -22.59 4.68 -6.09
N ARG A 351 -23.12 4.93 -4.89
CA ARG A 351 -23.47 6.30 -4.43
C ARG A 351 -22.21 7.10 -4.11
N TYR A 352 -21.28 6.47 -3.40
CA TYR A 352 -19.97 7.00 -3.06
C TYR A 352 -18.90 5.96 -3.42
N GLY A 353 -17.77 6.36 -3.98
CA GLY A 353 -16.62 5.46 -4.12
C GLY A 353 -16.11 5.06 -2.74
N ILE A 354 -15.69 6.06 -1.96
CA ILE A 354 -15.24 5.94 -0.58
C ILE A 354 -16.03 6.94 0.27
N ASP A 355 -16.69 6.47 1.33
CA ASP A 355 -17.47 7.29 2.27
C ASP A 355 -16.94 7.09 3.70
N ALA A 356 -15.62 7.17 3.84
CA ALA A 356 -14.89 6.82 5.05
C ALA A 356 -13.83 7.89 5.37
N ASN A 357 -13.50 8.03 6.65
CA ASN A 357 -12.48 8.94 7.15
C ASN A 357 -11.08 8.41 6.82
N ILE A 358 -10.51 8.86 5.71
CA ILE A 358 -9.20 8.41 5.22
C ILE A 358 -8.04 9.23 5.82
N ILE A 359 -7.00 8.53 6.25
CA ILE A 359 -5.80 9.15 6.81
C ILE A 359 -4.54 8.34 6.44
N LEU A 360 -3.45 9.01 6.07
CA LEU A 360 -2.23 8.34 5.62
C LEU A 360 -2.51 7.35 4.47
N CYS A 361 -3.44 7.66 3.58
CA CYS A 361 -3.77 6.80 2.44
C CYS A 361 -3.05 7.23 1.18
N ASP A 362 -2.52 6.26 0.45
CA ASP A 362 -1.92 6.46 -0.86
C ASP A 362 -2.73 5.73 -1.95
N PHE A 363 -3.05 6.47 -3.01
CA PHE A 363 -3.81 5.99 -4.15
C PHE A 363 -2.91 5.96 -5.38
N GLN A 364 -2.67 4.78 -5.93
CA GLN A 364 -1.79 4.54 -7.06
C GLN A 364 -2.63 4.13 -8.26
N LYS A 365 -2.77 5.02 -9.26
CA LYS A 365 -3.50 4.77 -10.52
C LYS A 365 -4.93 4.26 -10.31
N CYS A 366 -5.60 4.77 -9.29
CA CYS A 366 -7.00 4.44 -9.04
C CYS A 366 -7.92 5.18 -10.02
N ASP A 367 -9.02 4.54 -10.40
CA ASP A 367 -10.05 5.11 -11.26
C ASP A 367 -11.32 5.34 -10.45
N PHE A 368 -11.80 6.57 -10.43
CA PHE A 368 -13.05 6.96 -9.81
C PHE A 368 -14.03 7.41 -10.88
N GLY A 369 -14.95 6.52 -11.20
CA GLY A 369 -16.13 6.84 -11.97
C GLY A 369 -15.94 6.87 -13.48
N SER A 370 -14.95 6.21 -14.08
CA SER A 370 -14.91 6.07 -15.55
C SER A 370 -15.94 5.08 -16.09
N TYR A 371 -16.25 4.04 -15.33
CA TYR A 371 -17.14 2.94 -15.72
C TYR A 371 -18.47 2.98 -14.99
N GLN A 372 -19.51 2.36 -15.57
CA GLN A 372 -20.84 2.30 -14.98
C GLN A 372 -21.52 0.97 -15.29
N SER A 373 -21.51 0.04 -14.34
CA SER A 373 -22.15 -1.26 -14.47
C SER A 373 -23.67 -1.23 -14.27
N ALA A 374 -24.17 -0.24 -13.53
CA ALA A 374 -25.60 0.02 -13.33
C ALA A 374 -25.89 1.52 -13.40
N VAL A 375 -27.00 1.89 -14.05
CA VAL A 375 -27.38 3.30 -14.26
C VAL A 375 -27.63 3.98 -12.92
N ASN A 376 -26.83 5.00 -12.62
CA ASN A 376 -26.93 5.81 -11.42
C ASN A 376 -27.60 7.15 -11.74
N ASN A 377 -28.84 7.31 -11.28
CA ASN A 377 -29.63 8.55 -11.42
C ASN A 377 -29.63 9.41 -10.14
N VAL A 378 -28.96 8.96 -9.08
CA VAL A 378 -28.91 9.66 -7.78
C VAL A 378 -27.72 10.62 -7.73
N GLY A 379 -26.55 10.16 -8.19
CA GLY A 379 -25.29 10.88 -8.09
C GLY A 379 -24.15 9.95 -7.64
N PHE A 380 -22.95 10.19 -8.17
CA PHE A 380 -21.71 9.55 -7.78
C PHE A 380 -20.73 10.62 -7.30
N LYS A 381 -20.15 10.37 -6.12
CA LYS A 381 -19.03 11.11 -5.54
C LYS A 381 -17.87 10.16 -5.29
N ALA A 382 -16.67 10.52 -5.71
CA ALA A 382 -15.51 9.65 -5.59
C ALA A 382 -15.13 9.40 -4.12
N ILE A 383 -14.90 10.47 -3.35
CA ILE A 383 -14.51 10.36 -1.94
C ILE A 383 -15.25 11.41 -1.12
N ARG A 384 -15.86 10.96 -0.02
CA ARG A 384 -16.32 11.80 1.09
C ARG A 384 -15.67 11.32 2.39
N ALA A 385 -14.84 12.16 3.00
CA ALA A 385 -14.12 11.85 4.24
C ALA A 385 -14.52 12.84 5.33
N LEU A 386 -15.47 12.43 6.19
CA LEU A 386 -15.96 13.25 7.29
C LEU A 386 -15.26 12.84 8.59
N GLY A 387 -14.63 13.80 9.26
CA GLY A 387 -13.84 13.63 10.46
C GLY A 387 -14.43 14.28 11.70
N ILE A 388 -13.62 14.38 12.74
CA ILE A 388 -13.91 15.15 13.96
C ILE A 388 -12.73 16.08 14.24
N GLU A 389 -13.00 17.38 14.39
CA GLU A 389 -11.96 18.38 14.67
C GLU A 389 -11.19 18.02 15.96
N ARG A 390 -9.86 18.12 15.90
CA ARG A 390 -8.87 17.88 16.97
C ARG A 390 -8.72 16.42 17.42
N SER A 391 -9.32 15.47 16.71
CA SER A 391 -9.22 14.06 17.09
C SER A 391 -9.13 13.11 15.92
N GLN A 392 -9.96 13.29 14.89
CA GLN A 392 -10.12 12.36 13.79
C GLN A 392 -10.21 13.06 12.43
N GLU A 393 -9.25 13.90 12.08
CA GLU A 393 -9.21 14.62 10.80
C GLU A 393 -8.65 13.75 9.66
N PRO A 394 -9.15 13.92 8.42
CA PRO A 394 -8.69 13.16 7.27
C PRO A 394 -7.37 13.73 6.72
N ASN A 395 -6.23 13.29 7.29
CA ASN A 395 -4.91 13.86 7.01
C ASN A 395 -4.04 13.02 6.06
N ALA A 396 -3.08 13.66 5.40
CA ALA A 396 -1.97 13.01 4.69
C ALA A 396 -2.41 12.00 3.62
N ASN A 397 -3.30 12.44 2.72
CA ASN A 397 -3.81 11.61 1.63
C ASN A 397 -3.14 12.02 0.30
N SER A 398 -2.52 11.05 -0.39
CA SER A 398 -1.77 11.31 -1.62
C SER A 398 -2.30 10.50 -2.79
N PHE A 399 -2.48 11.16 -3.93
CA PHE A 399 -3.03 10.56 -5.13
C PHE A 399 -2.00 10.62 -6.26
N TYR A 400 -1.69 9.48 -6.88
CA TYR A 400 -0.67 9.35 -7.91
C TYR A 400 -1.29 8.77 -9.18
N SER A 401 -1.35 9.58 -10.24
CA SER A 401 -1.93 9.19 -11.52
C SER A 401 -3.38 8.66 -11.42
N CYS A 402 -4.12 9.11 -10.40
CA CYS A 402 -5.52 8.76 -10.22
C CYS A 402 -6.41 9.56 -11.18
N ILE A 403 -7.53 8.95 -11.55
CA ILE A 403 -8.50 9.48 -12.51
C ILE A 403 -9.82 9.73 -11.80
N PHE A 404 -10.40 10.91 -11.98
CA PHE A 404 -11.67 11.35 -11.40
C PHE A 404 -12.58 11.83 -12.54
N ARG A 405 -13.52 10.99 -12.96
CA ARG A 405 -14.33 11.24 -14.16
C ARG A 405 -15.82 11.13 -13.91
N ASN A 406 -16.57 11.90 -14.69
CA ASN A 406 -18.03 11.79 -14.80
C ASN A 406 -18.79 11.91 -13.45
N GLY A 407 -18.23 12.60 -12.47
CA GLY A 407 -18.93 12.93 -11.23
C GLY A 407 -20.19 13.75 -11.48
N ASN A 408 -21.27 13.47 -10.75
CA ASN A 408 -22.56 14.15 -10.92
C ASN A 408 -23.30 14.42 -9.59
N ASP A 409 -22.60 14.28 -8.46
CA ASP A 409 -23.04 14.79 -7.15
C ASP A 409 -22.70 16.30 -6.99
N ASN A 410 -22.82 16.88 -5.80
CA ASN A 410 -22.35 18.25 -5.55
C ASN A 410 -20.83 18.41 -5.74
N SER A 411 -20.05 17.36 -5.50
CA SER A 411 -18.60 17.28 -5.73
C SER A 411 -18.08 15.88 -6.02
N MET A 412 -16.84 15.78 -6.50
CA MET A 412 -16.11 14.52 -6.60
C MET A 412 -15.37 14.19 -5.31
N LEU A 413 -14.76 15.20 -4.69
CA LEU A 413 -14.04 15.08 -3.43
C LEU A 413 -14.69 15.99 -2.38
N GLU A 414 -14.85 15.46 -1.17
CA GLU A 414 -15.32 16.19 -0.01
C GLU A 414 -14.59 15.73 1.24
N TYR A 415 -14.05 16.68 2.02
CA TYR A 415 -13.49 16.38 3.34
C TYR A 415 -13.58 17.59 4.28
N ASP A 416 -13.66 17.34 5.58
CA ASP A 416 -13.88 18.38 6.58
C ASP A 416 -12.90 18.30 7.76
N ALA A 417 -13.28 18.93 8.89
CA ALA A 417 -12.54 18.91 10.14
C ALA A 417 -11.13 19.49 10.05
N TYR A 418 -10.88 20.38 9.08
CA TYR A 418 -9.57 20.98 8.82
C TYR A 418 -8.50 19.94 8.45
N GLY A 419 -8.91 18.83 7.81
CA GLY A 419 -7.97 17.83 7.29
C GLY A 419 -6.88 18.46 6.42
N ALA A 420 -5.65 17.95 6.55
CA ALA A 420 -4.47 18.54 5.95
C ALA A 420 -3.73 17.58 5.01
N GLN A 421 -2.88 18.15 4.15
CA GLN A 421 -1.96 17.41 3.26
C GLN A 421 -2.67 16.48 2.25
N TRP A 422 -3.63 17.02 1.52
CA TRP A 422 -4.20 16.37 0.33
C TRP A 422 -3.43 16.81 -0.91
N ASN A 423 -2.68 15.88 -1.51
CA ASN A 423 -1.79 16.16 -2.66
C ASN A 423 -2.11 15.28 -3.85
N PHE A 424 -2.08 15.87 -5.04
CA PHE A 424 -2.42 15.21 -6.30
C PHE A 424 -1.22 15.27 -7.25
N TYR A 425 -0.72 14.11 -7.66
CA TYR A 425 0.45 13.96 -8.51
C TYR A 425 0.02 13.31 -9.84
N ALA A 426 0.10 14.07 -10.93
CA ALA A 426 -0.28 13.64 -12.27
C ALA A 426 -1.72 13.09 -12.36
N CYS A 427 -2.64 13.60 -11.53
CA CYS A 427 -4.04 13.18 -11.54
C CYS A 427 -4.83 13.80 -12.70
N ASP A 428 -5.91 13.14 -13.07
CA ASP A 428 -6.83 13.58 -14.11
C ASP A 428 -8.21 13.84 -13.52
N PHE A 429 -8.71 15.07 -13.68
CA PHE A 429 -10.05 15.51 -13.31
C PHE A 429 -10.78 15.97 -14.57
N GLU A 430 -11.50 15.06 -15.23
CA GLU A 430 -12.15 15.37 -16.49
C GLU A 430 -13.62 14.97 -16.59
N GLN A 431 -14.35 15.68 -17.46
CA GLN A 431 -15.74 15.35 -17.83
C GLN A 431 -16.73 15.36 -16.66
N ASN A 432 -16.39 15.98 -15.55
CA ASN A 432 -17.23 16.02 -14.37
C ASN A 432 -18.38 17.02 -14.56
N LYS A 433 -19.52 16.73 -13.93
CA LYS A 433 -20.77 17.49 -13.99
C LYS A 433 -21.28 17.77 -12.57
N CYS A 434 -20.36 17.98 -11.63
CA CYS A 434 -20.69 18.31 -10.26
C CYS A 434 -21.49 19.62 -10.20
N THR A 435 -22.48 19.68 -9.30
CA THR A 435 -23.41 20.82 -9.24
C THR A 435 -22.84 22.05 -8.52
N ASP A 436 -21.83 21.90 -7.64
CA ASP A 436 -21.16 23.01 -6.95
C ASP A 436 -19.68 23.12 -7.34
N SER A 437 -18.85 22.13 -6.97
CA SER A 437 -17.41 22.15 -7.27
C SER A 437 -16.81 20.76 -7.40
N ILE A 438 -15.64 20.59 -8.02
CA ILE A 438 -14.98 19.27 -8.08
C ILE A 438 -14.49 18.85 -6.69
N ILE A 439 -13.93 19.79 -5.92
CA ILE A 439 -13.42 19.59 -4.57
C ILE A 439 -14.08 20.58 -3.62
N ILE A 440 -14.78 20.04 -2.62
CA ILE A 440 -15.31 20.79 -1.47
C ILE A 440 -14.47 20.44 -0.26
N CYS A 441 -13.97 21.42 0.49
CA CYS A 441 -13.24 21.10 1.72
C CYS A 441 -13.33 22.15 2.82
N GLU A 442 -13.42 21.70 4.07
CA GLU A 442 -13.00 22.46 5.25
C GLU A 442 -11.62 21.92 5.65
N ALA A 443 -10.56 22.56 5.15
CA ALA A 443 -9.19 22.03 5.18
C ALA A 443 -8.21 22.97 5.88
N SER A 444 -7.08 22.43 6.31
CA SER A 444 -5.92 23.21 6.74
C SER A 444 -4.64 22.77 6.04
N GLY A 445 -3.64 23.64 6.05
CA GLY A 445 -2.39 23.39 5.33
C GLY A 445 -2.54 23.46 3.81
N PRO A 446 -1.42 23.39 3.07
CA PRO A 446 -1.44 23.61 1.62
C PRO A 446 -2.06 22.42 0.86
N ILE A 447 -2.68 22.72 -0.28
CA ILE A 447 -3.18 21.73 -1.24
C ILE A 447 -2.39 21.90 -2.54
N ASN A 448 -1.81 20.82 -3.05
CA ASN A 448 -0.94 20.87 -4.22
C ASN A 448 -1.41 19.94 -5.33
N PHE A 449 -1.34 20.46 -6.56
CA PHE A 449 -1.56 19.73 -7.80
C PHE A 449 -0.26 19.78 -8.62
N PHE A 450 0.40 18.64 -8.77
CA PHE A 450 1.68 18.49 -9.47
C PHE A 450 1.47 17.72 -10.76
N GLY A 451 1.47 18.43 -11.89
CA GLY A 451 1.14 17.88 -13.20
C GLY A 451 -0.31 17.40 -13.31
N GLY A 452 -0.61 16.72 -14.41
CA GLY A 452 -1.92 16.14 -14.65
C GLY A 452 -2.87 17.06 -15.40
N TYR A 453 -4.15 16.72 -15.38
CA TYR A 453 -5.19 17.30 -16.23
C TYR A 453 -6.38 17.73 -15.38
N ILE A 454 -6.87 18.94 -15.63
CA ILE A 454 -8.16 19.42 -15.14
C ILE A 454 -8.88 20.00 -16.36
N GLU A 455 -9.75 19.20 -16.97
CA GLU A 455 -10.31 19.56 -18.25
C GLU A 455 -11.74 19.08 -18.52
N ALA A 456 -12.41 19.74 -19.47
CA ALA A 456 -13.75 19.37 -19.92
C ALA A 456 -14.80 19.24 -18.79
N ASN A 457 -14.64 19.99 -17.69
CA ASN A 457 -15.56 19.93 -16.56
C ASN A 457 -16.71 20.92 -16.73
N ASN A 458 -17.93 20.44 -16.55
CA ASN A 458 -19.17 21.21 -16.63
C ASN A 458 -19.66 21.66 -15.24
N THR A 459 -18.72 22.05 -14.36
CA THR A 459 -18.93 22.34 -12.93
C THR A 459 -18.62 23.80 -12.61
N PRO A 460 -19.34 24.47 -11.68
CA PRO A 460 -19.09 25.87 -11.34
C PRO A 460 -17.65 26.18 -10.91
N TYR A 461 -17.12 25.49 -9.90
CA TYR A 461 -15.76 25.69 -9.41
C TYR A 461 -14.91 24.41 -9.48
N PHE A 462 -13.59 24.54 -9.58
CA PHE A 462 -12.74 23.37 -9.39
C PHE A 462 -12.58 23.05 -7.90
N LEU A 463 -12.21 24.03 -7.07
CA LEU A 463 -12.04 23.88 -5.63
C LEU A 463 -12.74 25.00 -4.87
N LYS A 464 -13.51 24.61 -3.85
CA LYS A 464 -14.20 25.53 -2.95
C LYS A 464 -13.87 25.18 -1.50
N ASN A 465 -13.32 26.14 -0.76
CA ASN A 465 -12.94 25.94 0.64
C ASN A 465 -13.92 26.60 1.61
N TYR A 466 -14.14 25.97 2.76
CA TYR A 466 -14.98 26.44 3.85
C TYR A 466 -14.18 26.42 5.16
N GLY A 467 -14.85 26.73 6.28
CA GLY A 467 -14.26 26.73 7.63
C GLY A 467 -13.96 28.12 8.17
N ASN A 468 -13.75 28.19 9.48
CA ASN A 468 -13.37 29.40 10.19
C ASN A 468 -11.84 29.53 10.22
N GLN A 469 -11.33 30.60 9.60
CA GLN A 469 -9.89 30.92 9.55
C GLN A 469 -9.19 31.02 10.92
N THR A 470 -9.92 31.22 12.02
CA THR A 470 -9.32 31.24 13.36
C THR A 470 -9.02 29.86 13.91
N ILE A 471 -9.65 28.81 13.37
CA ILE A 471 -9.43 27.41 13.74
C ILE A 471 -8.32 26.83 12.85
N GLY A 472 -8.48 26.99 11.54
CA GLY A 472 -7.52 26.54 10.54
C GLY A 472 -7.86 27.11 9.17
N PHE A 473 -6.88 27.14 8.27
CA PHE A 473 -7.08 27.59 6.89
C PHE A 473 -6.05 26.98 5.96
N ILE A 474 -6.37 26.99 4.66
CA ILE A 474 -5.44 26.65 3.59
C ILE A 474 -4.58 27.89 3.31
N PRO A 475 -3.26 27.88 3.55
CA PRO A 475 -2.42 29.04 3.25
C PRO A 475 -2.20 29.22 1.75
N LEU A 476 -2.09 28.11 1.01
CA LEU A 476 -1.73 28.09 -0.40
C LEU A 476 -2.41 26.93 -1.13
N ILE A 477 -2.98 27.23 -2.29
CA ILE A 477 -3.32 26.25 -3.32
C ILE A 477 -2.32 26.42 -4.47
N LYS A 478 -1.57 25.35 -4.77
CA LYS A 478 -0.54 25.35 -5.81
C LYS A 478 -0.97 24.48 -6.99
N PHE A 479 -0.93 25.07 -8.19
CA PHE A 479 -1.00 24.37 -9.47
C PHE A 479 0.36 24.43 -10.15
N ASP A 480 1.02 23.29 -10.30
CA ASP A 480 2.38 23.17 -10.82
C ASP A 480 2.38 22.25 -12.04
N GLY A 481 2.58 22.80 -13.24
CA GLY A 481 2.61 22.05 -14.50
C GLY A 481 1.28 21.42 -14.90
N VAL A 482 0.15 21.94 -14.39
CA VAL A 482 -1.19 21.36 -14.64
C VAL A 482 -1.75 21.82 -15.99
N HIS A 483 -2.33 20.88 -16.74
CA HIS A 483 -3.11 21.18 -17.95
C HIS A 483 -4.52 21.65 -17.57
N LEU A 484 -4.83 22.93 -17.81
CA LEU A 484 -6.09 23.59 -17.42
C LEU A 484 -6.93 23.94 -18.66
N ASN A 485 -7.73 23.00 -19.14
CA ASN A 485 -8.48 23.17 -20.39
C ASN A 485 -9.99 23.02 -20.19
N ASN A 486 -10.68 24.15 -20.04
CA ASN A 486 -12.06 24.19 -19.54
C ASN A 486 -12.20 23.48 -18.18
N PRO A 487 -11.46 23.94 -17.17
CA PRO A 487 -11.37 23.25 -15.88
C PRO A 487 -12.64 23.39 -15.03
N CYS A 488 -13.45 24.44 -15.27
CA CYS A 488 -14.73 24.73 -14.62
C CYS A 488 -15.45 25.88 -15.35
N LYS A 489 -16.58 26.36 -14.82
CA LYS A 489 -17.44 27.41 -15.44
C LYS A 489 -17.27 28.81 -14.86
N ILE A 490 -17.04 28.95 -13.55
CA ILE A 490 -17.02 30.24 -12.86
C ILE A 490 -15.59 30.63 -12.50
N ALA A 491 -14.93 29.86 -11.63
CA ALA A 491 -13.55 30.12 -11.21
C ALA A 491 -12.86 28.83 -10.73
N LEU A 492 -11.53 28.68 -10.91
CA LEU A 492 -10.82 27.50 -10.39
C LEU A 492 -10.95 27.41 -8.86
N GLY A 493 -10.65 28.51 -8.17
CA GLY A 493 -10.76 28.58 -6.72
C GLY A 493 -11.89 29.48 -6.24
N LYS A 494 -12.69 29.04 -5.26
CA LYS A 494 -13.64 29.89 -4.53
C LYS A 494 -13.25 29.98 -3.06
N ASN A 495 -12.85 31.16 -2.63
CA ASN A 495 -12.56 31.47 -1.24
C ASN A 495 -13.86 31.82 -0.51
N ASN A 496 -14.06 31.24 0.67
CA ASN A 496 -15.07 31.71 1.63
C ASN A 496 -14.48 32.53 2.77
N ASN A 497 -13.16 32.48 2.98
CA ASN A 497 -12.45 33.30 3.96
C ASN A 497 -11.73 34.47 3.28
N ASP A 498 -11.59 35.56 4.03
CA ASP A 498 -10.81 36.71 3.57
C ASP A 498 -9.33 36.35 3.48
N ASN A 499 -8.63 36.89 2.48
CA ASN A 499 -7.19 36.74 2.25
C ASN A 499 -6.66 35.33 1.96
N TYR A 500 -7.36 34.25 2.31
CA TYR A 500 -6.89 32.87 2.17
C TYR A 500 -7.95 31.93 1.57
N PRO A 501 -7.53 30.91 0.80
CA PRO A 501 -6.15 30.63 0.37
C PRO A 501 -5.57 31.64 -0.61
N LYS A 502 -4.23 31.70 -0.65
CA LYS A 502 -3.51 32.27 -1.78
C LYS A 502 -3.39 31.23 -2.90
N TYR A 503 -3.14 31.69 -4.13
CA TYR A 503 -3.02 30.84 -5.31
C TYR A 503 -1.67 30.99 -5.97
N LYS A 504 -1.03 29.87 -6.31
CA LYS A 504 0.21 29.84 -7.07
C LYS A 504 0.05 29.00 -8.32
N PHE A 505 0.43 29.57 -9.46
CA PHE A 505 0.44 28.90 -10.76
C PHE A 505 1.87 28.87 -11.30
N GLU A 506 2.39 27.69 -11.63
CA GLU A 506 3.72 27.50 -12.22
C GLU A 506 3.58 26.62 -13.45
N GLY A 507 3.96 27.12 -14.64
CA GLY A 507 3.99 26.32 -15.86
C GLY A 507 2.64 25.76 -16.32
N CYS A 508 1.52 26.26 -15.78
CA CYS A 508 0.19 25.82 -16.20
C CYS A 508 -0.10 26.20 -17.65
N TYR A 509 -0.83 25.34 -18.36
CA TYR A 509 -1.16 25.53 -19.78
C TYR A 509 -2.61 25.16 -20.06
N GLY A 510 -3.33 25.99 -20.82
CA GLY A 510 -4.60 25.59 -21.43
C GLY A 510 -5.55 26.73 -21.76
N ILE A 511 -6.81 26.38 -22.03
CA ILE A 511 -7.88 27.32 -22.40
C ILE A 511 -8.78 27.57 -21.18
N LEU A 512 -8.93 28.84 -20.79
CA LEU A 512 -9.75 29.24 -19.66
C LEU A 512 -11.06 29.87 -20.13
N ASN A 513 -12.16 29.14 -19.91
CA ASN A 513 -13.53 29.65 -20.02
C ASN A 513 -14.13 30.04 -18.65
N CYS A 514 -13.27 30.22 -17.65
CA CYS A 514 -13.59 30.61 -16.28
C CYS A 514 -12.55 31.61 -15.75
N ASN A 515 -12.80 32.17 -14.57
CA ASN A 515 -11.81 32.94 -13.82
C ASN A 515 -10.77 32.02 -13.16
N LEU A 516 -9.65 32.57 -12.68
CA LEU A 516 -8.69 31.81 -11.88
C LEU A 516 -9.21 31.63 -10.45
N PHE A 517 -9.70 32.68 -9.82
CA PHE A 517 -10.28 32.56 -8.48
C PHE A 517 -11.30 33.65 -8.17
N GLU A 518 -12.16 33.38 -7.20
CA GLU A 518 -13.16 34.29 -6.66
C GLU A 518 -12.94 34.46 -5.15
N ALA A 519 -12.78 35.71 -4.71
CA ALA A 519 -12.62 36.07 -3.30
C ALA A 519 -13.92 35.84 -2.50
N SER A 520 -13.81 35.89 -1.16
CA SER A 520 -14.95 35.83 -0.23
C SER A 520 -16.00 36.91 -0.50
N ASN A 521 -15.57 38.11 -0.88
CA ASN A 521 -16.42 39.25 -1.24
C ASN A 521 -17.04 39.16 -2.65
N GLY A 522 -16.79 38.08 -3.40
CA GLY A 522 -17.28 37.86 -4.76
C GLY A 522 -16.42 38.47 -5.88
N SER A 523 -15.30 39.12 -5.55
CA SER A 523 -14.41 39.69 -6.56
C SER A 523 -13.64 38.60 -7.30
N PHE A 524 -13.65 38.64 -8.63
CA PHE A 524 -12.85 37.74 -9.46
C PHE A 524 -11.41 38.23 -9.62
N ASN A 525 -10.46 37.31 -9.57
CA ASN A 525 -9.04 37.53 -9.84
C ASN A 525 -8.42 38.66 -8.99
N ASP A 526 -8.85 38.80 -7.73
CA ASP A 526 -8.27 39.74 -6.76
C ASP A 526 -6.78 39.45 -6.57
N ILE A 527 -5.93 40.38 -7.03
CA ILE A 527 -4.48 40.18 -7.04
C ILE A 527 -3.88 39.97 -5.64
N SER A 528 -4.56 40.42 -4.59
CA SER A 528 -4.12 40.16 -3.21
C SER A 528 -4.11 38.67 -2.87
N LEU A 529 -4.86 37.84 -3.59
CA LEU A 529 -4.90 36.38 -3.44
C LEU A 529 -3.85 35.66 -4.30
N LEU A 530 -3.17 36.35 -5.22
CA LEU A 530 -2.11 35.75 -6.03
C LEU A 530 -0.82 35.65 -5.21
N GLU A 531 -0.37 34.42 -4.95
CA GLU A 531 0.95 34.17 -4.40
C GLU A 531 2.02 34.22 -5.50
N ALA A 532 1.81 33.60 -6.67
CA ALA A 532 2.65 33.79 -7.86
C ALA A 532 1.97 33.26 -9.14
N SER A 533 2.36 33.78 -10.29
CA SER A 533 2.04 33.25 -11.63
C SER A 533 3.29 33.27 -12.50
N GLU A 534 3.87 32.09 -12.74
CA GLU A 534 5.17 31.96 -13.40
C GLU A 534 5.09 31.01 -14.59
N SER A 535 5.54 31.47 -15.77
CA SER A 535 5.59 30.67 -17.00
C SER A 535 4.25 30.04 -17.41
N CYS A 536 3.12 30.62 -17.00
CA CYS A 536 1.79 30.13 -17.34
C CYS A 536 1.36 30.58 -18.73
N HIS A 537 0.78 29.69 -19.52
CA HIS A 537 0.18 29.98 -20.83
C HIS A 537 -1.34 29.81 -20.74
N PHE A 538 -2.05 30.91 -20.52
CA PHE A 538 -3.51 30.93 -20.47
C PHE A 538 -4.09 31.54 -21.74
N ASN A 539 -4.77 30.71 -22.53
CA ASN A 539 -5.60 31.18 -23.62
C ASN A 539 -6.99 31.50 -23.05
N VAL A 540 -7.29 32.78 -22.87
CA VAL A 540 -8.56 33.21 -22.26
C VAL A 540 -9.67 33.21 -23.31
N GLY A 541 -10.69 32.38 -23.10
CA GLY A 541 -11.94 32.37 -23.86
C GLY A 541 -12.97 33.27 -23.20
N ASN A 542 -14.07 32.69 -22.71
CA ASN A 542 -15.11 33.38 -21.94
C ASN A 542 -14.73 33.67 -20.48
N GLY A 543 -13.53 33.28 -20.06
CA GLY A 543 -13.00 33.50 -18.72
C GLY A 543 -12.30 34.85 -18.56
N SER A 544 -11.54 34.99 -17.47
CA SER A 544 -10.65 36.14 -17.25
C SER A 544 -9.49 35.74 -16.33
N ILE A 545 -8.33 36.37 -16.56
CA ILE A 545 -7.18 36.33 -15.64
C ILE A 545 -6.99 37.67 -14.90
N GLY A 546 -7.87 38.66 -15.13
CA GLY A 546 -7.75 39.98 -14.50
C GLY A 546 -6.40 40.64 -14.81
N GLU A 547 -5.73 41.12 -13.76
CA GLU A 547 -4.39 41.72 -13.85
C GLU A 547 -3.26 40.69 -13.66
N ILE A 548 -3.56 39.39 -13.66
CA ILE A 548 -2.57 38.33 -13.38
C ILE A 548 -1.73 38.09 -14.64
N GLY A 549 -0.40 38.12 -14.47
CA GLY A 549 0.54 37.95 -15.58
C GLY A 549 0.58 36.51 -16.11
N SER A 550 0.71 36.39 -17.42
CA SER A 550 0.91 35.13 -18.14
C SER A 550 1.83 35.36 -19.34
N LEU A 551 2.26 34.28 -20.02
CA LEU A 551 3.00 34.39 -21.28
C LEU A 551 2.20 35.06 -22.40
N THR A 552 0.87 35.01 -22.33
CA THR A 552 -0.05 35.67 -23.26
C THR A 552 -0.45 37.08 -22.82
N PHE A 553 -0.19 37.43 -21.56
CA PHE A 553 -0.46 38.75 -20.96
C PHE A 553 0.71 39.18 -20.06
N PRO A 554 1.86 39.58 -20.65
CA PRO A 554 3.09 39.87 -19.91
C PRO A 554 3.04 41.16 -19.10
N ASP A 555 2.07 42.05 -19.37
CA ASP A 555 1.86 43.29 -18.61
C ASP A 555 1.20 43.06 -17.24
N GLY A 556 0.67 41.85 -17.00
CA GLY A 556 0.08 41.47 -15.73
C GLY A 556 1.11 41.21 -14.62
N LEU A 557 0.62 41.16 -13.39
CA LEU A 557 1.38 40.96 -12.17
C LEU A 557 1.67 39.47 -11.94
N THR A 558 2.95 39.11 -11.82
CA THR A 558 3.40 37.70 -11.68
C THR A 558 3.88 37.36 -10.27
N LYS A 559 4.67 38.24 -9.61
CA LYS A 559 4.90 38.42 -8.14
C LYS A 559 6.12 39.33 -7.91
N ASN A 560 6.22 39.95 -6.73
CA ASN A 560 7.33 40.75 -6.18
C ASN A 560 8.76 40.30 -6.58
N SER A 561 9.40 41.05 -7.47
CA SER A 561 10.83 40.96 -7.77
C SER A 561 11.65 41.86 -6.83
N VAL A 562 12.72 41.34 -6.23
CA VAL A 562 13.59 42.08 -5.27
C VAL A 562 14.71 42.89 -5.97
N ARG A 563 15.05 42.55 -7.21
CA ARG A 563 16.07 43.26 -8.01
C ARG A 563 15.68 43.25 -9.48
N ALA A 564 15.60 44.43 -10.11
CA ALA A 564 15.22 44.57 -11.51
C ALA A 564 16.25 45.42 -12.28
N LYS A 565 16.53 45.03 -13.54
CA LYS A 565 17.41 45.81 -14.44
C LYS A 565 16.70 47.06 -14.97
N ASN A 566 15.42 46.93 -15.29
CA ASN A 566 14.54 48.01 -15.71
C ASN A 566 13.37 48.08 -14.73
N ILE A 567 13.12 49.25 -14.16
CA ILE A 567 12.02 49.47 -13.21
C ILE A 567 11.03 50.45 -13.85
N TYR A 568 9.78 50.01 -14.00
CA TYR A 568 8.67 50.85 -14.41
C TYR A 568 7.71 51.02 -13.23
N GLY A 569 7.82 52.14 -12.51
CA GLY A 569 6.97 52.44 -11.36
C GLY A 569 6.69 53.93 -11.23
N LYS A 570 5.42 54.33 -11.33
CA LYS A 570 4.99 55.73 -11.14
C LYS A 570 4.74 56.10 -9.67
N ARG A 571 4.53 55.10 -8.80
CA ARG A 571 4.26 55.25 -7.36
C ARG A 571 5.36 54.63 -6.50
N LEU A 572 6.62 54.94 -6.82
CA LEU A 572 7.76 54.58 -5.98
C LEU A 572 7.82 55.54 -4.79
N ASN A 573 7.94 55.01 -3.56
CA ASN A 573 8.01 55.82 -2.35
C ASN A 573 6.94 56.93 -2.37
N HIS A 574 5.67 56.51 -2.44
CA HIS A 574 4.54 57.39 -2.74
C HIS A 574 3.46 57.26 -1.68
N LYS A 575 2.91 58.39 -1.24
CA LYS A 575 1.73 58.42 -0.37
C LYS A 575 0.78 59.56 -0.75
N LYS A 576 -0.52 59.28 -0.71
CA LYS A 576 -1.59 60.24 -1.03
C LYS A 576 -2.31 60.66 0.23
N PHE A 577 -2.50 61.97 0.39
CA PHE A 577 -3.22 62.60 1.49
C PHE A 577 -4.41 63.37 0.93
N ILE A 578 -5.62 62.95 1.27
CA ILE A 578 -6.85 63.54 0.73
C ILE A 578 -7.54 64.44 1.73
N ASN A 579 -8.47 65.27 1.24
CA ASN A 579 -9.40 66.06 2.04
C ASN A 579 -8.74 67.02 3.03
N LYS A 580 -7.68 67.70 2.59
CA LYS A 580 -7.04 68.78 3.37
C LYS A 580 -7.79 70.07 3.10
N THR A 581 -8.58 70.50 4.07
CA THR A 581 -9.37 71.75 4.00
C THR A 581 -8.50 72.94 4.38
N PHE A 582 -8.60 74.01 3.58
CA PHE A 582 -7.95 75.29 3.82
C PHE A 582 -8.94 76.44 3.70
N THR A 583 -8.81 77.43 4.56
CA THR A 583 -9.24 78.81 4.33
C THR A 583 -8.04 79.66 3.91
N ALA A 584 -8.27 80.86 3.37
CA ALA A 584 -7.20 81.74 2.92
C ALA A 584 -6.19 82.02 4.04
N GLY A 585 -4.90 81.78 3.78
CA GLY A 585 -3.80 81.95 4.74
C GLY A 585 -3.72 80.88 5.84
N SER A 586 -4.62 79.89 5.87
CA SER A 586 -4.58 78.82 6.87
C SER A 586 -3.48 77.79 6.58
N SER A 587 -3.06 77.07 7.62
CA SER A 587 -2.10 75.98 7.53
C SER A 587 -2.74 74.62 7.81
N ASN A 588 -2.29 73.57 7.13
CA ASN A 588 -2.72 72.20 7.40
C ASN A 588 -1.53 71.24 7.40
N VAL A 589 -1.54 70.27 8.32
CA VAL A 589 -0.54 69.20 8.36
C VAL A 589 -0.81 68.23 7.22
N ILE A 590 0.18 68.00 6.36
CA ILE A 590 0.07 67.07 5.23
C ILE A 590 0.43 65.66 5.68
N CYS A 591 1.65 65.49 6.16
CA CYS A 591 2.23 64.20 6.51
C CYS A 591 3.30 64.32 7.60
N SER A 592 3.71 63.19 8.17
CA SER A 592 4.87 63.13 9.07
C SER A 592 6.09 62.65 8.28
N LEU A 593 7.23 63.30 8.50
CA LEU A 593 8.51 62.98 7.88
C LEU A 593 9.40 62.26 8.90
N GLY A 594 10.23 61.32 8.46
CA GLY A 594 11.23 60.71 9.33
C GLY A 594 12.32 59.97 8.59
N ASN A 595 13.20 59.31 9.33
CA ASN A 595 14.23 58.48 8.72
C ASN A 595 13.64 57.11 8.32
N PRO A 596 13.93 56.54 7.13
CA PRO A 596 13.45 55.22 6.73
C PRO A 596 13.84 54.08 7.69
N ASP A 597 14.94 54.22 8.44
CA ASP A 597 15.39 53.24 9.44
C ASP A 597 14.70 53.42 10.81
N SER A 598 13.89 54.47 10.97
CA SER A 598 13.16 54.74 12.21
C SER A 598 11.81 54.02 12.25
N LYS A 599 11.41 53.55 13.44
CA LYS A 599 10.04 53.08 13.66
C LYS A 599 9.08 54.29 13.67
N PRO A 600 7.85 54.16 13.13
CA PRO A 600 6.89 55.26 13.08
C PRO A 600 6.61 55.93 14.44
N SER A 601 6.73 55.18 15.54
CA SER A 601 6.44 55.64 16.90
C SER A 601 7.62 56.30 17.61
N SER A 602 8.84 56.27 17.07
CA SER A 602 10.06 56.70 17.76
C SER A 602 10.99 57.54 16.88
N ASN A 603 10.40 58.36 16.01
CA ASN A 603 11.06 59.14 14.96
C ASN A 603 12.11 60.15 15.49
N THR A 604 13.26 59.61 15.92
CA THR A 604 14.33 60.28 16.66
C THR A 604 15.62 60.39 15.86
N LEU A 605 15.69 59.68 14.72
CA LEU A 605 16.83 59.74 13.81
C LEU A 605 16.70 60.95 12.89
N ASP A 606 17.84 61.58 12.63
CA ASP A 606 17.96 62.62 11.61
C ASP A 606 17.60 62.06 10.23
N TYR A 607 16.96 62.87 9.40
CA TYR A 607 16.54 62.51 8.05
C TYR A 607 16.92 63.60 7.06
N GLY A 608 17.05 63.23 5.80
CA GLY A 608 17.43 64.15 4.73
C GLY A 608 17.10 63.57 3.36
N GLY A 609 16.38 64.33 2.55
CA GLY A 609 16.01 63.89 1.22
C GLY A 609 15.21 64.91 0.43
N ARG A 610 14.70 64.44 -0.71
CA ARG A 610 13.87 65.23 -1.61
C ARG A 610 12.42 64.76 -1.52
N LEU A 611 11.49 65.70 -1.51
CA LEU A 611 10.06 65.45 -1.66
C LEU A 611 9.57 66.07 -2.97
N THR A 612 8.89 65.29 -3.78
CA THR A 612 8.08 65.79 -4.90
C THR A 612 6.64 65.78 -4.45
N ILE A 613 5.99 66.95 -4.40
CA ILE A 613 4.62 67.11 -3.94
C ILE A 613 3.76 67.59 -5.09
N GLN A 614 2.79 66.78 -5.48
CA GLN A 614 1.73 67.19 -6.39
C GLN A 614 0.48 67.52 -5.59
N ALA A 615 0.14 68.80 -5.52
CA ALA A 615 -1.06 69.30 -4.89
C ALA A 615 -2.15 69.57 -5.95
N PHE A 616 -3.39 69.22 -5.65
CA PHE A 616 -4.50 69.38 -6.59
C PHE A 616 -5.82 69.61 -5.88
N PHE A 617 -6.72 70.31 -6.56
CA PHE A 617 -8.06 70.60 -6.08
C PHE A 617 -8.93 69.33 -6.05
N GLY A 618 -9.65 69.11 -4.95
CA GLY A 618 -10.50 67.93 -4.75
C GLY A 618 -9.73 66.69 -4.28
N THR A 619 -10.25 65.50 -4.61
CA THR A 619 -9.73 64.19 -4.14
C THR A 619 -8.92 63.41 -5.16
N ASN A 620 -9.19 63.61 -6.45
CA ASN A 620 -8.50 62.95 -7.55
C ASN A 620 -8.13 63.96 -8.64
N ILE A 621 -6.99 63.75 -9.27
CA ILE A 621 -6.59 64.51 -10.46
C ILE A 621 -7.45 64.01 -11.63
N ALA A 622 -8.26 64.90 -12.21
CA ALA A 622 -8.97 64.68 -13.45
C ALA A 622 -8.39 65.56 -14.56
N TYR A 623 -8.78 65.29 -15.81
CA TYR A 623 -8.37 66.13 -16.93
C TYR A 623 -8.86 67.57 -16.71
N GLY A 624 -7.93 68.54 -16.76
CA GLY A 624 -8.22 69.95 -16.50
C GLY A 624 -8.28 70.36 -15.02
N SER A 625 -8.03 69.45 -14.07
CA SER A 625 -7.95 69.80 -12.65
C SER A 625 -6.81 70.78 -12.38
N SER A 626 -7.11 71.84 -11.60
CA SER A 626 -6.09 72.75 -11.08
C SER A 626 -5.09 71.96 -10.23
N ASN A 627 -3.82 72.06 -10.60
CA ASN A 627 -2.73 71.30 -9.98
C ASN A 627 -1.46 72.15 -9.91
N ALA A 628 -0.63 71.85 -8.92
CA ALA A 628 0.69 72.44 -8.73
C ALA A 628 1.65 71.34 -8.28
N VAL A 629 2.90 71.44 -8.74
CA VAL A 629 3.98 70.53 -8.32
C VAL A 629 5.05 71.34 -7.63
N TYR A 630 5.52 70.84 -6.49
CA TYR A 630 6.58 71.43 -5.68
C TYR A 630 7.69 70.41 -5.49
N GLU A 631 8.92 70.84 -5.71
CA GLU A 631 10.13 70.09 -5.37
C GLU A 631 10.75 70.69 -4.11
N LEU A 632 10.90 69.87 -3.08
CA LEU A 632 11.41 70.27 -1.77
C LEU A 632 12.67 69.50 -1.44
N ILE A 633 13.67 70.18 -0.85
CA ILE A 633 14.71 69.54 -0.06
C ILE A 633 14.34 69.71 1.41
N VAL A 634 14.30 68.60 2.15
CA VAL A 634 13.99 68.58 3.58
C VAL A 634 15.12 67.92 4.35
N ASN A 635 15.45 68.47 5.52
CA ASN A 635 16.33 67.78 6.47
C ASN A 635 15.95 68.10 7.91
N SER A 636 16.25 67.15 8.78
CA SER A 636 16.33 67.32 10.22
C SER A 636 17.74 66.95 10.64
N PHE A 637 18.45 67.88 11.29
CA PHE A 637 19.75 67.62 11.91
C PHE A 637 19.80 68.23 13.30
N ALA A 638 20.12 67.42 14.31
CA ALA A 638 20.25 67.88 15.70
C ALA A 638 19.05 68.75 16.17
N HIS A 639 17.83 68.32 15.84
CA HIS A 639 16.55 68.99 16.13
C HIS A 639 16.26 70.26 15.30
N THR A 640 17.18 70.74 14.47
CA THR A 640 16.92 71.84 13.53
C THR A 640 16.23 71.29 12.28
N LYS A 641 15.11 71.91 11.88
CA LYS A 641 14.33 71.52 10.69
C LYS A 641 14.59 72.53 9.58
N ASN A 642 15.10 72.06 8.45
CA ASN A 642 15.27 72.89 7.26
C ASN A 642 14.42 72.36 6.12
N LEU A 643 13.79 73.28 5.41
CA LEU A 643 13.04 73.03 4.20
C LEU A 643 13.43 74.09 3.16
N SER A 644 13.53 73.68 1.90
CA SER A 644 13.71 74.61 0.78
C SER A 644 12.89 74.15 -0.41
N ILE A 645 12.09 75.06 -0.98
CA ILE A 645 11.42 74.85 -2.28
C ILE A 645 12.45 75.12 -3.37
N ILE A 646 12.86 74.07 -4.09
CA ILE A 646 13.88 74.16 -5.14
C ILE A 646 13.29 74.36 -6.53
N ALA A 647 12.02 73.99 -6.73
CA ALA A 647 11.25 74.29 -7.93
C ALA A 647 9.75 74.22 -7.64
N SER A 648 8.97 74.98 -8.39
CA SER A 648 7.51 74.87 -8.40
C SER A 648 6.96 75.15 -9.81
N ILE A 649 5.86 74.49 -10.18
CA ILE A 649 5.20 74.66 -11.48
C ILE A 649 3.68 74.44 -11.35
N GLY A 650 2.90 75.12 -12.19
CA GLY A 650 1.43 75.03 -12.20
C GLY A 650 0.78 76.20 -11.48
N ASN A 651 -0.35 75.96 -10.82
CA ASN A 651 -1.18 76.97 -10.15
C ASN A 651 -0.60 77.38 -8.77
N VAL A 652 0.61 77.95 -8.75
CA VAL A 652 1.43 78.22 -7.54
C VAL A 652 1.34 79.67 -7.02
N GLU A 653 0.47 80.49 -7.61
CA GLU A 653 0.30 81.90 -7.22
C GLU A 653 -0.96 82.16 -6.39
N GLY A 654 -1.93 81.23 -6.37
CA GLY A 654 -3.13 81.34 -5.55
C GLY A 654 -4.09 82.43 -6.04
N VAL A 655 -4.30 82.52 -7.35
CA VAL A 655 -5.13 83.54 -8.01
C VAL A 655 -6.62 83.23 -7.86
N THR A 656 -6.97 81.95 -7.73
CA THR A 656 -8.34 81.47 -7.50
C THR A 656 -8.43 80.64 -6.22
N ILE A 657 -9.64 80.51 -5.67
CA ILE A 657 -9.87 79.72 -4.45
C ILE A 657 -9.57 78.21 -4.64
N THR A 658 -9.55 77.74 -5.88
CA THR A 658 -9.28 76.34 -6.26
C THR A 658 -7.85 76.13 -6.75
N ASP A 659 -6.99 77.15 -6.75
CA ASP A 659 -5.58 76.99 -7.06
C ASP A 659 -4.86 76.31 -5.88
N PRO A 660 -4.19 75.15 -6.08
CA PRO A 660 -3.41 74.47 -5.05
C PRO A 660 -2.07 75.15 -4.79
N SER A 661 -2.13 76.40 -4.34
CA SER A 661 -0.99 77.28 -4.07
C SER A 661 -0.60 77.23 -2.59
N PHE A 662 0.61 76.76 -2.30
CA PHE A 662 1.07 76.54 -0.92
C PHE A 662 2.54 76.93 -0.71
N ASP A 663 2.81 77.57 0.43
CA ASP A 663 4.13 77.54 1.06
C ASP A 663 4.25 76.33 1.98
N PHE A 664 5.47 75.92 2.31
CA PHE A 664 5.73 74.74 3.14
C PHE A 664 6.63 75.04 4.32
N SER A 665 6.40 74.35 5.44
CA SER A 665 7.27 74.36 6.61
C SER A 665 7.29 72.99 7.28
N ILE A 666 8.22 72.79 8.22
CA ILE A 666 8.31 71.57 9.04
C ILE A 666 8.20 72.01 10.50
N ASN A 667 7.28 71.43 11.26
CA ASN A 667 7.16 71.71 12.68
C ASN A 667 8.08 70.85 13.55
N GLU A 668 8.08 71.11 14.85
CA GLU A 668 8.89 70.40 15.85
C GLU A 668 8.61 68.89 15.89
N ASN A 669 7.38 68.48 15.53
CA ASN A 669 6.95 67.08 15.47
C ASN A 669 7.32 66.38 14.15
N ASN A 670 8.22 66.96 13.35
CA ASN A 670 8.59 66.47 12.01
C ASN A 670 7.41 66.36 11.04
N GLN A 671 6.40 67.23 11.18
CA GLN A 671 5.26 67.22 10.27
C GLN A 671 5.46 68.27 9.19
N LEU A 672 5.26 67.86 7.95
CA LEU A 672 5.19 68.77 6.82
C LEU A 672 3.86 69.53 6.86
N ILE A 673 3.96 70.86 6.91
CA ILE A 673 2.83 71.77 6.92
C ILE A 673 2.78 72.47 5.57
N ALA A 674 1.59 72.51 4.96
CA ALA A 674 1.28 73.40 3.85
C ALA A 674 0.53 74.62 4.37
N ILE A 675 0.82 75.79 3.82
CA ILE A 675 0.22 77.08 4.19
C ILE A 675 -0.39 77.68 2.92
N ALA A 676 -1.70 77.95 2.91
CA ALA A 676 -2.39 78.46 1.73
C ALA A 676 -1.88 79.85 1.33
N LYS A 677 -1.45 79.99 0.07
CA LYS A 677 -0.93 81.25 -0.50
C LYS A 677 -2.01 81.96 -1.32
N GLY A 678 -2.01 83.29 -1.32
CA GLY A 678 -3.01 84.09 -2.07
C GLY A 678 -4.42 83.90 -1.53
N ILE A 679 -5.39 83.64 -2.41
CA ILE A 679 -6.79 83.39 -2.04
C ILE A 679 -7.18 81.90 -2.03
N THR A 680 -6.20 80.99 -2.08
CA THR A 680 -6.41 79.54 -2.01
C THR A 680 -7.25 79.17 -0.77
N ALA A 681 -8.44 78.61 -1.00
CA ALA A 681 -9.40 78.31 0.06
C ALA A 681 -10.41 77.25 -0.40
N SER A 682 -10.09 75.98 -0.16
CA SER A 682 -10.97 74.84 -0.48
C SER A 682 -10.45 73.52 0.08
N ASN A 683 -10.99 72.40 -0.41
CA ASN A 683 -10.48 71.06 -0.17
C ASN A 683 -9.45 70.65 -1.23
N PHE A 684 -8.28 70.24 -0.78
CA PHE A 684 -7.16 69.82 -1.62
C PHE A 684 -6.65 68.45 -1.22
N SER A 685 -5.92 67.82 -2.13
CA SER A 685 -5.19 66.59 -1.88
C SER A 685 -3.75 66.72 -2.34
N PHE A 686 -2.88 65.90 -1.74
CA PHE A 686 -1.44 65.91 -1.96
C PHE A 686 -0.95 64.49 -2.25
N GLU A 687 -0.28 64.29 -3.38
CA GLU A 687 0.51 63.10 -3.66
C GLU A 687 1.97 63.43 -3.40
N VAL A 688 2.60 62.71 -2.47
CA VAL A 688 3.97 62.95 -2.02
C VAL A 688 4.84 61.76 -2.41
N ASN A 689 5.85 62.01 -3.24
CA ASN A 689 6.93 61.08 -3.53
C ASN A 689 8.20 61.49 -2.77
N TRP A 690 8.96 60.52 -2.27
CA TRP A 690 10.20 60.81 -1.53
C TRP A 690 11.42 60.05 -2.03
N TYR A 691 12.58 60.70 -1.91
CA TYR A 691 13.87 60.20 -2.38
C TYR A 691 14.98 60.47 -1.35
N GLY A 692 15.90 59.51 -1.18
CA GLY A 692 16.99 59.61 -0.21
C GLY A 692 16.60 59.10 1.18
N ASN A 693 17.28 59.61 2.21
CA ASN A 693 17.14 59.16 3.60
C ASN A 693 16.01 59.92 4.32
N VAL A 694 14.82 59.93 3.71
CA VAL A 694 13.59 60.44 4.30
C VAL A 694 12.46 59.48 3.95
N THR A 695 11.50 59.33 4.84
CA THR A 695 10.27 58.57 4.61
C THR A 695 9.07 59.39 5.04
N VAL A 696 7.92 59.08 4.45
CA VAL A 696 6.65 59.74 4.74
C VAL A 696 5.74 58.73 5.43
N PHE A 697 5.41 58.99 6.70
CA PHE A 697 4.65 58.09 7.55
C PHE A 697 3.13 58.21 7.44
#